data_AF-A0A4R8D859-F1
#
_entry.id   AF-A0A4R8D859-F1
#
_cell.length_a   1.000
_cell.length_b   1.000
_cell.length_c   1.000
_cell.angle_alpha   90.00
_cell.angle_beta   90.00
_cell.angle_gamma   90.00
#
_symmetry.space_group_name_H-M   'P 1'
#
loop_
_entity.id
_entity.type
_entity.pdbx_description
1 polymer ?
#
loop_
_entity_poly.entity_id
_entity_poly.type
_entity_poly.pdbx_seq_one_letter_code
_entity_poly.pdbx_strand_id
1 'polypeptide(L)'
;MAKLPEELAVLFEGDPAFDVVGAEPPYVVTPEWLAATKDKIADLVDRPTLGRVSASNKYFIEGSPLLVDTFYFVFKSLWPALGILVGGARNLHFLLLNQWREEQQEIDTDIANWRETGASFDIPYPLRRDRDSQEEVIRACREMLDLLTGIPGLEARRKAMASMLDHVLASPELLDLHLTQSRPAVLKRWIEEFGDDDVRQLYPNLSGNPLDLMVHGMNRLQAAYARIAAVTPEAEKPFAEEIASLLQQIGRTDLPAGLSFSVLGPSGTADVQKALDKATSRTDPAEWRRRRQAWMIRAVEAGAPYDAREYLAAMYQVGAGLNGLPDKAKASKELYMVAGFFRGLRDLHSFRPPKAVVEAEAPDKLRADVPTAGDPVADLNEMTGLGIVKARVHELVAEAKVAKLRAEAGLRLPKPMGHLVFSGNPGTGKTTVARILAEVYRDLGMLSSGHLVEVGRADLIASYVGQTAPRVTEVVERALGGVLFIDEAYALFNTSGRDFGREAVATLIQLMETHRDNLVVVMAGYPNEMYSLVESNPGLKSRIRTFVNFPDYTDAELHQIFLQAAEQAGFVLGDGVSEQALAALRKAPRAPGFGNARTVRTLLERIATLQAVRLSALESPTMEQVRTIERSDVADLTDENLGDLPRHEDPRSELTAMTGLTEVKATVERLAAEAQADVLRSKAGMPPTERSRHMVFTGNPGTGKTTVARLLAEIYRDLGLLGVGHLVETSGNELMGQYVGQTAPKVKRLVEQALGGVLFIDEAYTLADARGYGADALATLIKLMEEHREDLVVVLAGYTEPMEGLFLQNPGLRSRVPTTLEFPDYSLPELQEIFQYLSGKAGYLLADGVVERVGSLLDRIRHMAEFGNGRDVRNLFEATVSEQAVRIGALTDPSVDQLRELTPADVPADWQAKKAAGAVGFQVRK
;
A
#
# COMPACT_ATOMS: atom_id res chain seq x y z
N MET A 1 11.58 25.88 -21.32
CA MET A 1 10.76 24.71 -20.94
C MET A 1 9.34 25.18 -20.86
N ALA A 2 8.44 24.58 -21.64
CA ALA A 2 7.04 24.98 -21.71
C ALA A 2 6.30 24.55 -20.44
N LYS A 3 5.49 25.47 -19.90
CA LYS A 3 4.51 25.13 -18.86
C LYS A 3 3.36 24.36 -19.51
N LEU A 4 2.73 23.46 -18.76
CA LEU A 4 1.44 22.92 -19.16
C LEU A 4 0.47 24.11 -19.42
N PRO A 5 -0.30 24.10 -20.53
CA PRO A 5 -1.30 25.14 -20.77
C PRO A 5 -2.25 25.28 -19.59
N GLU A 6 -2.66 26.51 -19.28
CA GLU A 6 -3.56 26.81 -18.14
C GLU A 6 -4.88 26.06 -18.28
N GLU A 7 -5.36 25.87 -19.51
CA GLU A 7 -6.58 25.14 -19.81
C GLU A 7 -6.49 23.65 -19.45
N LEU A 8 -5.28 23.08 -19.36
CA LEU A 8 -5.03 21.71 -18.93
C LEU A 8 -4.59 21.61 -17.47
N ALA A 9 -4.15 22.73 -16.87
CA ALA A 9 -3.74 22.81 -15.47
C ALA A 9 -4.90 22.47 -14.53
N VAL A 10 -6.13 22.85 -14.89
CA VAL A 10 -7.36 22.55 -14.14
C VAL A 10 -7.58 21.07 -13.82
N LEU A 11 -6.97 20.15 -14.58
CA LEU A 11 -6.98 18.71 -14.28
C LEU A 11 -6.25 18.36 -12.98
N PHE A 12 -5.40 19.27 -12.49
CA PHE A 12 -4.49 19.09 -11.36
C PHE A 12 -4.75 20.10 -10.23
N GLU A 13 -5.69 21.02 -10.40
CA GLU A 13 -5.96 22.15 -9.49
C GLU A 13 -7.16 21.91 -8.58
N GLY A 14 -7.16 20.82 -7.80
CA GLY A 14 -8.08 20.59 -6.66
C GLY A 14 -9.58 20.39 -6.96
N ASP A 15 -10.14 21.13 -7.91
CA ASP A 15 -11.53 21.05 -8.33
C ASP A 15 -11.75 19.84 -9.27
N PRO A 16 -12.89 19.17 -9.17
CA PRO A 16 -13.16 17.99 -10.00
C PRO A 16 -13.43 18.39 -11.45
N ALA A 17 -12.54 17.98 -12.35
CA ALA A 17 -12.70 18.19 -13.78
C ALA A 17 -13.33 16.97 -14.49
N PHE A 18 -14.16 17.22 -15.49
CA PHE A 18 -14.59 16.26 -16.51
C PHE A 18 -13.82 16.54 -17.80
N ASP A 19 -13.11 15.55 -18.31
CA ASP A 19 -12.30 15.72 -19.52
C ASP A 19 -12.46 14.54 -20.50
N VAL A 20 -12.46 14.89 -21.78
CA VAL A 20 -12.51 13.96 -22.91
C VAL A 20 -11.17 14.06 -23.63
N VAL A 21 -10.36 13.00 -23.55
CA VAL A 21 -9.04 13.00 -24.19
C VAL A 21 -9.20 13.09 -25.72
N GLY A 22 -8.46 14.00 -26.34
CA GLY A 22 -8.58 14.34 -27.76
C GLY A 22 -9.60 15.45 -28.06
N ALA A 23 -10.25 16.01 -27.05
CA ALA A 23 -11.06 17.21 -27.17
C ALA A 23 -10.48 18.39 -26.37
N GLU A 24 -10.98 19.60 -26.65
CA GLU A 24 -10.52 20.86 -26.05
C GLU A 24 -11.63 21.52 -25.21
N PRO A 25 -11.27 22.22 -24.11
CA PRO A 25 -10.45 21.80 -22.95
C PRO A 25 -11.28 21.09 -21.84
N PRO A 26 -10.66 20.58 -20.76
CA PRO A 26 -11.36 20.06 -19.58
C PRO A 26 -12.43 21.01 -19.03
N TYR A 27 -13.51 20.44 -18.50
CA TYR A 27 -14.60 21.18 -17.86
C TYR A 27 -14.53 21.05 -16.34
N VAL A 28 -14.43 22.15 -15.60
CA VAL A 28 -14.49 22.13 -14.13
C VAL A 28 -15.94 21.95 -13.69
N VAL A 29 -16.21 20.87 -12.96
CA VAL A 29 -17.55 20.51 -12.46
C VAL A 29 -17.71 21.05 -11.04
N THR A 30 -18.09 22.32 -10.90
CA THR A 30 -18.25 22.89 -9.55
C THR A 30 -19.39 22.19 -8.79
N PRO A 31 -19.33 22.12 -7.44
CA PRO A 31 -20.41 21.56 -6.64
C PRO A 31 -21.77 22.23 -6.92
N GLU A 32 -21.77 23.54 -7.14
CA GLU A 32 -22.98 24.33 -7.43
C GLU A 32 -23.58 23.96 -8.78
N TRP A 33 -22.74 23.86 -9.83
CA TRP A 33 -23.21 23.45 -11.15
C TRP A 33 -23.75 22.02 -11.11
N LEU A 34 -23.05 21.11 -10.42
CA LEU A 34 -23.44 19.71 -10.32
C LEU A 34 -24.78 19.55 -9.58
N ALA A 35 -24.96 20.26 -8.46
CA ALA A 35 -26.22 20.26 -7.71
C ALA A 35 -27.36 20.86 -8.53
N ALA A 36 -27.17 22.05 -9.11
CA ALA A 36 -28.19 22.72 -9.92
C ALA A 36 -28.60 21.89 -11.16
N THR A 37 -27.65 21.17 -11.76
CA THR A 37 -27.94 20.31 -12.92
C THR A 37 -28.67 19.03 -12.50
N LYS A 38 -28.33 18.44 -11.34
CA LYS A 38 -29.08 17.31 -10.76
C LYS A 38 -30.54 17.67 -10.49
N ASP A 39 -30.79 18.85 -9.92
CA ASP A 39 -32.14 19.32 -9.63
C ASP A 39 -32.95 19.50 -10.92
N LYS A 40 -32.37 20.13 -11.94
CA LYS A 40 -33.02 20.26 -13.25
C LYS A 40 -33.29 18.91 -13.92
N ILE A 41 -32.37 17.94 -13.78
CA ILE A 41 -32.61 16.58 -14.27
C ILE A 41 -33.74 15.93 -13.50
N ALA A 42 -33.82 16.11 -12.17
CA ALA A 42 -34.92 15.61 -11.34
C ALA A 42 -36.28 16.11 -11.83
N ASP A 43 -36.37 17.41 -12.12
CA ASP A 43 -37.57 18.04 -12.68
C ASP A 43 -37.91 17.49 -14.07
N LEU A 44 -36.91 17.29 -14.94
CA LEU A 44 -37.11 16.77 -16.29
C LEU A 44 -37.58 15.32 -16.30
N VAL A 45 -37.08 14.48 -15.40
CA VAL A 45 -37.45 13.05 -15.38
C VAL A 45 -38.77 12.80 -14.66
N ASP A 46 -39.30 13.77 -13.90
CA ASP A 46 -40.60 13.65 -13.24
C ASP A 46 -41.76 13.77 -14.25
N ARG A 47 -41.96 12.68 -14.99
CA ARG A 47 -43.05 12.50 -15.96
C ARG A 47 -43.80 11.21 -15.62
N PRO A 48 -44.74 11.24 -14.65
CA PRO A 48 -45.43 10.04 -14.16
C PRO A 48 -46.14 9.23 -15.25
N THR A 49 -46.57 9.90 -16.34
CA THR A 49 -47.23 9.31 -17.51
C THR A 49 -46.32 8.36 -18.30
N LEU A 50 -44.99 8.54 -18.25
CA LEU A 50 -44.02 7.73 -19.00
C LEU A 50 -43.65 6.41 -18.33
N GLY A 51 -44.08 6.19 -17.09
CA GLY A 51 -43.87 4.95 -16.35
C GLY A 51 -42.55 4.90 -15.59
N ARG A 52 -42.24 3.71 -15.05
CA ARG A 52 -41.12 3.47 -14.15
C ARG A 52 -40.22 2.34 -14.64
N VAL A 53 -38.97 2.38 -14.20
CA VAL A 53 -37.96 1.33 -14.42
C VAL A 53 -38.41 0.03 -13.75
N SER A 54 -38.31 -1.09 -14.46
CA SER A 54 -38.65 -2.43 -13.96
C SER A 54 -37.53 -3.07 -13.15
N ALA A 55 -37.86 -4.07 -12.31
CA ALA A 55 -36.91 -4.90 -11.56
C ALA A 55 -35.77 -5.53 -12.39
N SER A 56 -35.97 -5.69 -13.70
CA SER A 56 -34.98 -6.27 -14.63
C SER A 56 -33.91 -5.28 -15.10
N ASN A 57 -34.05 -3.98 -14.80
CA ASN A 57 -33.03 -2.99 -15.13
C ASN A 57 -31.83 -3.16 -14.21
N LYS A 58 -30.62 -3.14 -14.80
CA LYS A 58 -29.36 -3.41 -14.08
C LYS A 58 -28.62 -2.13 -13.65
N TYR A 59 -29.15 -0.96 -14.00
CA TYR A 59 -28.46 0.33 -13.85
C TYR A 59 -29.13 1.25 -12.84
N PHE A 60 -30.46 1.13 -12.68
CA PHE A 60 -31.29 2.01 -11.86
C PHE A 60 -32.22 1.22 -10.95
N ILE A 61 -32.53 1.80 -9.78
CA ILE A 61 -33.41 1.22 -8.77
C ILE A 61 -34.81 1.01 -9.37
N GLU A 62 -35.42 -0.14 -9.09
CA GLU A 62 -36.80 -0.42 -9.47
C GLU A 62 -37.74 0.69 -8.98
N GLY A 63 -38.65 1.14 -9.85
CA GLY A 63 -39.57 2.23 -9.52
C GLY A 63 -39.03 3.63 -9.80
N SER A 64 -37.78 3.78 -10.22
CA SER A 64 -37.23 5.06 -10.71
C SER A 64 -37.97 5.55 -11.97
N PRO A 65 -38.01 6.87 -12.27
CA PRO A 65 -38.60 7.36 -13.51
C PRO A 65 -37.93 6.73 -14.73
N LEU A 66 -38.73 6.29 -15.72
CA LEU A 66 -38.20 5.60 -16.92
C LEU A 66 -37.20 6.45 -17.71
N LEU A 67 -37.38 7.78 -17.71
CA LEU A 67 -36.52 8.73 -18.42
C LEU A 67 -35.06 8.70 -17.94
N VAL A 68 -34.79 8.28 -16.71
CA VAL A 68 -33.41 8.16 -16.19
C VAL A 68 -32.62 7.11 -16.99
N ASP A 69 -33.26 5.98 -17.31
CA ASP A 69 -32.67 4.92 -18.15
C ASP A 69 -32.43 5.43 -19.58
N THR A 70 -33.41 6.16 -20.13
CA THR A 70 -33.31 6.79 -21.43
C THR A 70 -32.15 7.79 -21.50
N PHE A 71 -32.05 8.69 -20.52
CA PHE A 71 -31.00 9.69 -20.45
C PHE A 71 -29.63 9.04 -20.39
N TYR A 72 -29.48 7.95 -19.64
CA TYR A 72 -28.23 7.17 -19.60
C TYR A 72 -27.79 6.68 -20.98
N PHE A 73 -28.71 6.15 -21.80
CA PHE A 73 -28.38 5.73 -23.16
C PHE A 73 -28.04 6.91 -24.09
N VAL A 74 -28.72 8.05 -23.95
CA VAL A 74 -28.37 9.27 -24.69
C VAL A 74 -26.98 9.77 -24.30
N PHE A 75 -26.66 9.80 -23.00
CA PHE A 75 -25.31 10.11 -22.50
C PHE A 75 -24.25 9.20 -23.12
N LYS A 76 -24.50 7.88 -23.20
CA LYS A 76 -23.57 6.93 -23.84
C LYS A 76 -23.24 7.28 -25.29
N SER A 77 -24.21 7.79 -26.04
CA SER A 77 -24.00 8.24 -27.42
C SER A 77 -23.28 9.57 -27.50
N LEU A 78 -23.52 10.47 -26.55
CA LEU A 78 -22.86 11.78 -26.49
C LEU A 78 -21.35 11.66 -26.33
N TRP A 79 -20.85 10.64 -25.63
CA TRP A 79 -19.41 10.40 -25.52
C TRP A 79 -18.81 9.96 -26.85
N PRO A 80 -17.53 10.30 -27.17
CA PRO A 80 -16.85 9.75 -28.33
C PRO A 80 -16.86 8.23 -28.32
N ALA A 81 -16.98 7.59 -29.48
CA ALA A 81 -16.95 6.13 -29.59
C ALA A 81 -15.53 5.60 -29.35
N LEU A 82 -15.39 4.64 -28.42
CA LEU A 82 -14.06 4.20 -27.93
C LEU A 82 -13.19 5.36 -27.44
N GLY A 83 -13.83 6.37 -26.84
CA GLY A 83 -13.21 7.52 -26.23
C GLY A 83 -12.69 7.24 -24.82
N ILE A 84 -11.92 8.20 -24.30
CA ILE A 84 -11.26 8.12 -23.00
C ILE A 84 -11.72 9.32 -22.17
N LEU A 85 -12.34 9.05 -21.04
CA LEU A 85 -12.81 10.03 -20.06
C LEU A 85 -11.87 10.06 -18.85
N VAL A 86 -11.48 11.24 -18.42
CA VAL A 86 -10.50 11.48 -17.34
C VAL A 86 -10.92 12.62 -16.43
N GLY A 87 -10.23 12.76 -15.30
CA GLY A 87 -10.55 13.74 -14.25
C GLY A 87 -11.51 13.19 -13.19
N GLY A 88 -11.62 13.92 -12.07
CA GLY A 88 -12.41 13.49 -10.91
C GLY A 88 -13.91 13.35 -11.19
N ALA A 89 -14.42 14.05 -12.22
CA ALA A 89 -15.80 13.96 -12.67
C ALA A 89 -15.99 13.10 -13.93
N ARG A 90 -15.02 12.23 -14.30
CA ARG A 90 -15.11 11.37 -15.52
C ARG A 90 -16.37 10.51 -15.63
N ASN A 91 -17.03 10.23 -14.51
CA ASN A 91 -18.30 9.51 -14.43
C ASN A 91 -19.52 10.45 -14.43
N LEU A 92 -19.44 11.59 -15.12
CA LEU A 92 -20.41 12.68 -15.05
C LEU A 92 -21.88 12.24 -15.20
N HIS A 93 -22.21 11.36 -16.17
CA HIS A 93 -23.57 10.84 -16.32
C HIS A 93 -24.06 10.04 -15.11
N PHE A 94 -23.17 9.31 -14.42
CA PHE A 94 -23.56 8.64 -13.18
C PHE A 94 -23.68 9.63 -12.03
N LEU A 95 -22.77 10.60 -11.92
CA LEU A 95 -22.89 11.66 -10.93
C LEU A 95 -24.23 12.39 -11.06
N LEU A 96 -24.65 12.72 -12.28
CA LEU A 96 -25.93 13.41 -12.56
C LEU A 96 -27.17 12.53 -12.27
N LEU A 97 -27.05 11.21 -12.40
CA LEU A 97 -28.17 10.26 -12.24
C LEU A 97 -28.12 9.50 -10.90
N ASN A 98 -27.19 9.86 -10.00
CA ASN A 98 -26.86 9.14 -8.78
C ASN A 98 -28.09 8.79 -7.93
N GLN A 99 -29.01 9.73 -7.72
CA GLN A 99 -30.17 9.56 -6.85
C GLN A 99 -31.12 8.41 -7.24
N TRP A 100 -31.01 7.87 -8.46
CA TRP A 100 -31.80 6.74 -8.94
C TRP A 100 -31.01 5.44 -9.09
N ARG A 101 -29.75 5.39 -8.64
CA ARG A 101 -28.86 4.23 -8.75
C ARG A 101 -28.68 3.53 -7.41
N GLU A 102 -28.55 2.20 -7.43
CA GLU A 102 -28.22 1.40 -6.24
C GLU A 102 -26.80 1.69 -5.75
N GLU A 103 -25.85 1.77 -6.68
CA GLU A 103 -24.45 2.08 -6.40
C GLU A 103 -24.18 3.56 -6.71
N GLN A 104 -24.04 4.38 -5.66
CA GLN A 104 -23.69 5.80 -5.80
C GLN A 104 -22.27 5.94 -6.34
N GLN A 105 -22.06 6.89 -7.26
CA GLN A 105 -20.71 7.27 -7.71
C GLN A 105 -20.26 8.53 -6.99
N GLU A 106 -19.01 8.56 -6.57
CA GLU A 106 -18.41 9.74 -5.97
C GLU A 106 -17.44 10.41 -6.95
N ILE A 107 -17.12 11.67 -6.67
CA ILE A 107 -16.03 12.36 -7.33
C ILE A 107 -14.74 11.60 -7.00
N ASP A 108 -14.00 11.21 -8.03
CA ASP A 108 -12.74 10.52 -7.82
C ASP A 108 -11.62 11.51 -7.49
N THR A 109 -10.96 11.29 -6.36
CA THR A 109 -9.79 12.08 -5.95
C THR A 109 -8.52 11.73 -6.73
N ASP A 110 -8.47 10.56 -7.39
CA ASP A 110 -7.36 10.14 -8.23
C ASP A 110 -7.65 10.37 -9.72
N ILE A 111 -7.12 11.48 -10.23
CA ILE A 111 -7.21 11.85 -11.65
C ILE A 111 -6.44 10.91 -12.60
N ALA A 112 -5.62 9.97 -12.07
CA ALA A 112 -4.96 8.95 -12.89
C ALA A 112 -5.93 7.81 -13.28
N ASN A 113 -7.06 7.70 -12.58
CA ASN A 113 -8.13 6.81 -12.98
C ASN A 113 -8.88 7.40 -14.18
N TRP A 114 -9.24 6.53 -15.11
CA TRP A 114 -9.84 6.88 -16.39
C TRP A 114 -10.92 5.86 -16.76
N ARG A 115 -11.76 6.21 -17.74
CA ARG A 115 -12.84 5.34 -18.22
C ARG A 115 -12.88 5.30 -19.74
N GLU A 116 -12.99 4.09 -20.29
CA GLU A 116 -13.31 3.87 -21.70
C GLU A 116 -14.82 3.95 -21.97
N THR A 117 -15.18 4.48 -23.13
CA THR A 117 -16.58 4.52 -23.59
C THR A 117 -16.84 3.40 -24.61
N GLY A 118 -18.11 3.07 -24.81
CA GLY A 118 -18.52 2.04 -25.75
C GLY A 118 -18.40 2.46 -27.22
N ALA A 119 -18.50 1.48 -28.13
CA ALA A 119 -18.55 1.70 -29.57
C ALA A 119 -20.00 1.78 -30.12
N SER A 120 -21.02 1.63 -29.28
CA SER A 120 -22.42 1.63 -29.71
C SER A 120 -22.97 3.05 -29.86
N PHE A 121 -23.80 3.28 -30.87
CA PHE A 121 -24.70 4.43 -30.92
C PHE A 121 -26.08 4.00 -30.43
N ASP A 122 -26.56 4.67 -29.39
CA ASP A 122 -27.84 4.44 -28.74
C ASP A 122 -28.80 5.62 -29.04
N ILE A 123 -30.05 5.32 -29.40
CA ILE A 123 -31.12 6.31 -29.61
C ILE A 123 -31.99 6.43 -28.35
N PRO A 124 -32.71 7.54 -28.14
CA PRO A 124 -33.68 7.66 -27.06
C PRO A 124 -34.69 6.49 -27.03
N TYR A 125 -34.89 5.92 -25.85
CA TYR A 125 -35.81 4.82 -25.54
C TYR A 125 -37.04 5.40 -24.78
N PRO A 126 -38.31 4.96 -24.94
CA PRO A 126 -38.76 3.57 -24.99
C PRO A 126 -39.74 3.22 -26.11
N LEU A 127 -39.39 2.16 -26.85
CA LEU A 127 -40.00 1.75 -28.12
C LEU A 127 -41.43 1.19 -28.07
N ARG A 128 -42.19 1.31 -26.97
CA ARG A 128 -43.64 0.99 -26.89
C ARG A 128 -44.38 1.75 -25.79
N ARG A 129 -45.26 2.66 -26.21
CA ARG A 129 -46.48 3.26 -25.60
C ARG A 129 -47.16 4.08 -26.73
N ASP A 130 -48.16 4.91 -26.46
CA ASP A 130 -48.80 5.77 -27.46
C ASP A 130 -47.86 6.87 -28.01
N ARG A 131 -48.30 7.56 -29.07
CA ARG A 131 -47.53 8.59 -29.77
C ARG A 131 -47.12 9.76 -28.88
N ASP A 132 -48.03 10.22 -28.02
CA ASP A 132 -47.78 11.39 -27.16
C ASP A 132 -46.70 11.07 -26.13
N SER A 133 -46.72 9.86 -25.59
CA SER A 133 -45.66 9.36 -24.69
C SER A 133 -44.28 9.31 -25.38
N GLN A 134 -44.21 8.85 -26.64
CA GLN A 134 -42.95 8.78 -27.38
C GLN A 134 -42.42 10.17 -27.76
N GLU A 135 -43.30 11.08 -28.14
CA GLU A 135 -42.95 12.47 -28.40
C GLU A 135 -42.36 13.14 -27.15
N GLU A 136 -43.01 12.93 -26.00
CA GLU A 136 -42.55 13.49 -24.72
C GLU A 136 -41.17 12.93 -24.30
N VAL A 137 -40.89 11.65 -24.58
CA VAL A 137 -39.56 11.07 -24.34
C VAL A 137 -38.48 11.77 -25.15
N ILE A 138 -38.73 11.97 -26.45
CA ILE A 138 -37.76 12.60 -27.36
C ILE A 138 -37.58 14.07 -26.97
N ARG A 139 -38.68 14.75 -26.61
CA ARG A 139 -38.68 16.12 -26.09
C ARG A 139 -37.86 16.25 -24.80
N ALA A 140 -38.09 15.37 -23.82
CA ALA A 140 -37.31 15.34 -22.57
C ALA A 140 -35.82 15.08 -22.82
N CYS A 141 -35.48 14.20 -23.77
CA CYS A 141 -34.09 13.99 -24.17
C CYS A 141 -33.48 15.25 -24.80
N ARG A 142 -34.26 15.96 -25.63
CA ARG A 142 -33.83 17.21 -26.25
C ARG A 142 -33.61 18.31 -25.21
N GLU A 143 -34.50 18.46 -24.24
CA GLU A 143 -34.37 19.41 -23.13
C GLU A 143 -33.16 19.07 -22.23
N MET A 144 -32.91 17.79 -21.96
CA MET A 144 -31.74 17.34 -21.21
C MET A 144 -30.43 17.76 -21.89
N LEU A 145 -30.37 17.77 -23.23
CA LEU A 145 -29.18 18.24 -23.96
C LEU A 145 -28.91 19.74 -23.75
N ASP A 146 -29.90 20.56 -23.39
CA ASP A 146 -29.66 21.98 -23.11
C ASP A 146 -28.99 22.19 -21.75
N LEU A 147 -29.17 21.24 -20.82
CA LEU A 147 -28.49 21.26 -19.52
C LEU A 147 -26.97 21.05 -19.63
N LEU A 148 -26.50 20.48 -20.74
CA LEU A 148 -25.09 20.20 -21.01
C LEU A 148 -24.41 21.28 -21.86
N THR A 149 -25.07 22.42 -22.06
CA THR A 149 -24.55 23.53 -22.87
C THR A 149 -23.27 24.09 -22.25
N GLY A 150 -22.25 24.28 -23.08
CA GLY A 150 -21.01 24.91 -22.66
C GLY A 150 -20.00 23.96 -22.00
N ILE A 151 -20.26 22.64 -22.01
CA ILE A 151 -19.25 21.63 -21.68
C ILE A 151 -18.34 21.42 -22.90
N PRO A 152 -17.07 21.84 -22.85
CA PRO A 152 -16.18 21.69 -24.00
C PRO A 152 -15.91 20.22 -24.32
N GLY A 153 -15.57 19.95 -25.58
CA GLY A 153 -15.46 18.60 -26.13
C GLY A 153 -16.78 17.85 -26.37
N LEU A 154 -17.90 18.29 -25.80
CA LEU A 154 -19.22 17.72 -26.07
C LEU A 154 -20.08 18.59 -26.99
N GLU A 155 -19.82 19.90 -27.05
CA GLU A 155 -20.74 20.88 -27.65
C GLU A 155 -21.12 20.57 -29.10
N ALA A 156 -20.17 20.14 -29.95
CA ALA A 156 -20.45 19.78 -31.33
C ALA A 156 -21.37 18.55 -31.44
N ARG A 157 -21.07 17.50 -30.66
CA ARG A 157 -21.88 16.28 -30.59
C ARG A 157 -23.26 16.59 -30.03
N ARG A 158 -23.34 17.33 -28.92
CA ARG A 158 -24.56 17.81 -28.28
C ARG A 158 -25.47 18.55 -29.27
N LYS A 159 -24.93 19.50 -30.03
CA LYS A 159 -25.67 20.26 -31.07
C LYS A 159 -26.17 19.34 -32.19
N ALA A 160 -25.34 18.42 -32.67
CA ALA A 160 -25.76 17.46 -33.69
C ALA A 160 -26.86 16.52 -33.19
N MET A 161 -26.74 15.96 -31.97
CA MET A 161 -27.80 15.17 -31.36
C MET A 161 -29.09 15.98 -31.17
N ALA A 162 -28.98 17.21 -30.66
CA ALA A 162 -30.11 18.12 -30.53
C ALA A 162 -30.83 18.33 -31.87
N SER A 163 -30.09 18.62 -32.93
CA SER A 163 -30.64 18.77 -34.28
C SER A 163 -31.31 17.50 -34.80
N MET A 164 -30.74 16.31 -34.54
CA MET A 164 -31.36 15.05 -34.90
C MET A 164 -32.68 14.84 -34.14
N LEU A 165 -32.72 15.12 -32.84
CA LEU A 165 -33.95 15.01 -32.05
C LEU A 165 -35.02 16.02 -32.48
N ASP A 166 -34.62 17.25 -32.78
CA ASP A 166 -35.52 18.30 -33.30
C ASP A 166 -36.13 17.89 -34.65
N HIS A 167 -35.34 17.27 -35.54
CA HIS A 167 -35.83 16.73 -36.81
C HIS A 167 -36.80 15.56 -36.62
N VAL A 168 -36.52 14.67 -35.66
CA VAL A 168 -37.45 13.57 -35.34
C VAL A 168 -38.78 14.11 -34.78
N LEU A 169 -38.75 15.13 -33.91
CA LEU A 169 -39.96 15.78 -33.39
C LEU A 169 -40.75 16.49 -34.49
N ALA A 170 -40.06 17.09 -35.47
CA ALA A 170 -40.68 17.76 -36.61
C ALA A 170 -41.22 16.80 -37.69
N SER A 171 -40.84 15.51 -37.64
CA SER A 171 -41.20 14.51 -38.64
C SER A 171 -42.19 13.47 -38.09
N PRO A 172 -43.49 13.57 -38.42
CA PRO A 172 -44.49 12.57 -38.06
C PRO A 172 -44.10 11.14 -38.46
N GLU A 173 -43.49 10.98 -39.63
CA GLU A 173 -43.04 9.69 -40.15
C GLU A 173 -41.96 9.06 -39.27
N LEU A 174 -40.93 9.84 -38.88
CA LEU A 174 -39.85 9.34 -38.02
C LEU A 174 -40.35 9.05 -36.61
N LEU A 175 -41.29 9.84 -36.08
CA LEU A 175 -41.89 9.60 -34.78
C LEU A 175 -42.75 8.32 -34.79
N ASP A 176 -43.59 8.11 -35.80
CA ASP A 176 -44.41 6.90 -35.95
C ASP A 176 -43.56 5.64 -36.16
N LEU A 177 -42.37 5.78 -36.74
CA LEU A 177 -41.40 4.69 -36.86
C LEU A 177 -40.96 4.17 -35.48
N HIS A 178 -40.77 5.05 -34.48
CA HIS A 178 -40.39 4.64 -33.13
C HIS A 178 -41.48 3.83 -32.41
N LEU A 179 -42.74 3.98 -32.84
CA LEU A 179 -43.91 3.26 -32.30
C LEU A 179 -44.12 1.90 -32.97
N THR A 180 -43.90 1.86 -34.28
CA THR A 180 -44.33 0.75 -35.14
C THR A 180 -43.21 -0.24 -35.44
N GLN A 181 -41.95 0.18 -35.34
CA GLN A 181 -40.80 -0.63 -35.74
C GLN A 181 -39.91 -1.05 -34.56
N SER A 182 -39.11 -2.09 -34.80
CA SER A 182 -38.11 -2.55 -33.84
C SER A 182 -36.93 -1.56 -33.74
N ARG A 183 -36.22 -1.58 -32.60
CA ARG A 183 -35.02 -0.73 -32.38
C ARG A 183 -34.02 -0.76 -33.54
N PRO A 184 -33.64 -1.92 -34.10
CA PRO A 184 -32.68 -1.97 -35.20
C PRO A 184 -33.23 -1.34 -36.48
N ALA A 185 -34.55 -1.43 -36.73
CA ALA A 185 -35.18 -0.82 -37.89
C ALA A 185 -35.24 0.71 -37.77
N VAL A 186 -35.53 1.23 -36.57
CA VAL A 186 -35.47 2.67 -36.29
C VAL A 186 -34.04 3.19 -36.46
N LEU A 187 -33.05 2.52 -35.88
CA LEU A 187 -31.65 2.89 -36.02
C LEU A 187 -31.20 2.86 -37.49
N LYS A 188 -31.63 1.86 -38.27
CA LYS A 188 -31.36 1.82 -39.71
C LYS A 188 -31.90 3.06 -40.43
N ARG A 189 -33.13 3.48 -40.13
CA ARG A 189 -33.69 4.70 -40.73
C ARG A 189 -32.92 5.96 -40.29
N TRP A 190 -32.49 6.04 -39.04
CA TRP A 190 -31.62 7.14 -38.57
C TRP A 190 -30.30 7.20 -39.32
N ILE A 191 -29.69 6.05 -39.63
CA ILE A 191 -28.46 5.99 -40.44
C ILE A 191 -28.69 6.52 -41.85
N GLU A 192 -29.86 6.24 -42.44
CA GLU A 192 -30.23 6.74 -43.77
C GLU A 192 -30.55 8.25 -43.75
N GLU A 193 -31.21 8.73 -42.70
CA GLU A 193 -31.70 10.11 -42.58
C GLU A 193 -30.59 11.09 -42.15
N PHE A 194 -29.77 10.69 -41.19
CA PHE A 194 -28.72 11.53 -40.57
C PHE A 194 -27.31 11.08 -40.97
N GLY A 195 -27.19 10.27 -42.03
CA GLY A 195 -25.92 9.73 -42.50
C GLY A 195 -25.11 10.69 -43.36
N ASP A 196 -25.30 12.01 -43.25
CA ASP A 196 -24.44 12.96 -43.95
C ASP A 196 -23.01 12.97 -43.39
N ASP A 197 -22.07 13.54 -44.14
CA ASP A 197 -20.65 13.49 -43.80
C ASP A 197 -20.31 14.25 -42.52
N ASP A 198 -21.04 15.32 -42.18
CA ASP A 198 -20.80 16.12 -40.97
C ASP A 198 -21.22 15.34 -39.71
N VAL A 199 -22.42 14.73 -39.74
CA VAL A 199 -22.89 13.86 -38.65
C VAL A 199 -22.03 12.61 -38.53
N ARG A 200 -21.57 12.01 -39.63
CA ARG A 200 -20.65 10.85 -39.60
C ARG A 200 -19.29 11.18 -39.00
N GLN A 201 -18.78 12.39 -39.18
CA GLN A 201 -17.55 12.82 -38.51
C GLN A 201 -17.75 12.95 -37.00
N LEU A 202 -18.90 13.45 -36.55
CA LEU A 202 -19.22 13.56 -35.13
C LEU A 202 -19.63 12.21 -34.52
N TYR A 203 -20.30 11.33 -35.26
CA TYR A 203 -20.82 10.05 -34.81
C TYR A 203 -20.39 8.91 -35.76
N PRO A 204 -19.09 8.57 -35.82
CA PRO A 204 -18.60 7.50 -36.69
C PRO A 204 -19.15 6.11 -36.33
N ASN A 205 -19.72 5.97 -35.13
CA ASN A 205 -20.40 4.76 -34.66
C ASN A 205 -21.89 4.68 -35.06
N LEU A 206 -22.46 5.71 -35.70
CA LEU A 206 -23.88 5.76 -36.07
C LEU A 206 -24.26 4.57 -36.96
N SER A 207 -23.43 4.24 -37.97
CA SER A 207 -23.67 3.12 -38.88
C SER A 207 -23.54 1.73 -38.21
N GLY A 208 -22.91 1.66 -37.04
CA GLY A 208 -22.57 0.42 -36.36
C GLY A 208 -21.52 -0.44 -37.08
N ASN A 209 -20.92 0.05 -38.17
CA ASN A 209 -19.90 -0.65 -38.93
C ASN A 209 -18.51 -0.47 -38.28
N PRO A 210 -17.86 -1.55 -37.81
CA PRO A 210 -16.53 -1.47 -37.22
C PRO A 210 -15.46 -0.87 -38.16
N LEU A 211 -15.64 -1.02 -39.48
CA LEU A 211 -14.73 -0.46 -40.48
C LEU A 211 -14.79 1.07 -40.52
N ASP A 212 -15.98 1.67 -40.49
CA ASP A 212 -16.15 3.13 -40.52
C ASP A 212 -15.48 3.77 -39.31
N LEU A 213 -15.65 3.14 -38.12
CA LEU A 213 -15.03 3.58 -36.89
C LEU A 213 -13.49 3.50 -36.94
N MET A 214 -12.95 2.44 -37.55
CA MET A 214 -11.52 2.24 -37.74
C MET A 214 -10.94 3.26 -38.73
N VAL A 215 -11.60 3.47 -39.88
CA VAL A 215 -11.20 4.43 -40.91
C VAL A 215 -11.19 5.85 -40.36
N HIS A 216 -12.25 6.23 -39.64
CA HIS A 216 -12.32 7.53 -38.98
C HIS A 216 -11.16 7.72 -37.97
N GLY A 217 -10.90 6.72 -37.11
CA GLY A 217 -9.78 6.76 -36.18
C GLY A 217 -8.42 6.88 -36.87
N MET A 218 -8.23 6.21 -38.01
CA MET A 218 -6.96 6.23 -38.75
C MET A 218 -6.66 7.61 -39.33
N ASN A 219 -7.68 8.31 -39.82
CA ASN A 219 -7.54 9.68 -40.34
C ASN A 219 -7.07 10.63 -39.21
N ARG A 220 -7.71 10.52 -38.03
CA ARG A 220 -7.33 11.28 -36.82
C ARG A 220 -5.90 10.96 -36.38
N LEU A 221 -5.56 9.67 -36.33
CA LEU A 221 -4.25 9.20 -35.90
C LEU A 221 -3.14 9.67 -36.83
N GLN A 222 -3.33 9.59 -38.15
CA GLN A 222 -2.34 10.07 -39.12
C GLN A 222 -2.14 11.58 -39.01
N ALA A 223 -3.22 12.34 -38.90
CA ALA A 223 -3.15 13.79 -38.80
C ALA A 223 -2.44 14.23 -37.51
N ALA A 224 -2.78 13.62 -36.36
CA ALA A 224 -2.12 13.90 -35.10
C ALA A 224 -0.64 13.46 -35.12
N TYR A 225 -0.34 12.29 -35.69
CA TYR A 225 1.03 11.81 -35.84
C TYR A 225 1.89 12.79 -36.65
N ALA A 226 1.38 13.28 -37.78
CA ALA A 226 2.08 14.25 -38.63
C ALA A 226 2.33 15.58 -37.89
N ARG A 227 1.35 16.09 -37.14
CA ARG A 227 1.49 17.34 -36.38
C ARG A 227 2.46 17.20 -35.22
N ILE A 228 2.44 16.08 -34.49
CA ILE A 228 3.43 15.81 -33.44
C ILE A 228 4.83 15.66 -34.05
N ALA A 229 4.98 14.90 -35.13
CA ALA A 229 6.27 14.69 -35.79
C ALA A 229 6.91 16.01 -36.26
N ALA A 230 6.09 16.94 -36.76
CA ALA A 230 6.56 18.28 -37.17
C ALA A 230 7.21 19.09 -36.03
N VAL A 231 6.83 18.84 -34.78
CA VAL A 231 7.38 19.53 -33.59
C VAL A 231 8.35 18.66 -32.77
N THR A 232 8.53 17.39 -33.13
CA THR A 232 9.41 16.42 -32.42
C THR A 232 10.26 15.59 -33.40
N PRO A 233 11.24 16.20 -34.09
CA PRO A 233 11.95 15.58 -35.23
C PRO A 233 12.80 14.35 -34.89
N GLU A 234 13.13 14.11 -33.62
CA GLU A 234 14.00 13.00 -33.18
C GLU A 234 13.36 11.60 -33.31
N ALA A 235 12.06 11.51 -33.57
CA ALA A 235 11.29 10.25 -33.51
C ALA A 235 10.65 9.81 -34.84
N GLU A 236 10.99 10.47 -35.95
CA GLU A 236 10.22 10.32 -37.19
C GLU A 236 10.45 8.96 -37.88
N LYS A 237 9.47 8.06 -37.71
CA LYS A 237 9.29 6.89 -38.56
C LYS A 237 8.15 7.14 -39.54
N PRO A 238 8.16 6.51 -40.73
CA PRO A 238 7.01 6.52 -41.63
C PRO A 238 5.75 6.04 -40.90
N PHE A 239 4.60 6.66 -41.17
CA PHE A 239 3.33 6.31 -40.52
C PHE A 239 2.96 4.83 -40.68
N ALA A 240 3.34 4.21 -41.80
CA ALA A 240 3.18 2.77 -42.01
C ALA A 240 3.94 1.92 -40.99
N GLU A 241 5.13 2.33 -40.56
CA GLU A 241 5.88 1.64 -39.49
C GLU A 241 5.20 1.79 -38.13
N GLU A 242 4.52 2.92 -37.90
CA GLU A 242 3.75 3.13 -36.68
C GLU A 242 2.55 2.18 -36.60
N ILE A 243 1.83 2.00 -37.71
CA ILE A 243 0.71 1.06 -37.78
C ILE A 243 1.20 -0.40 -37.68
N ALA A 244 2.33 -0.74 -38.29
CA ALA A 244 2.94 -2.05 -38.12
C ALA A 244 3.34 -2.30 -36.65
N SER A 245 3.89 -1.29 -35.98
CA SER A 245 4.20 -1.36 -34.55
C SER A 245 2.94 -1.56 -33.71
N LEU A 246 1.87 -0.83 -34.00
CA LEU A 246 0.58 -0.98 -33.32
C LEU A 246 0.00 -2.40 -33.47
N LEU A 247 0.01 -2.96 -34.69
CA LEU A 247 -0.44 -4.33 -34.97
C LEU A 247 0.34 -5.37 -34.16
N GLN A 248 1.67 -5.22 -34.08
CA GLN A 248 2.49 -6.09 -33.23
C GLN A 248 2.13 -5.98 -31.76
N GLN A 249 1.86 -4.76 -31.26
CA GLN A 249 1.53 -4.55 -29.85
C GLN A 249 0.17 -5.11 -29.45
N ILE A 250 -0.79 -5.18 -30.36
CA ILE A 250 -2.05 -5.90 -30.10
C ILE A 250 -1.93 -7.40 -30.37
N GLY A 251 -0.74 -7.90 -30.73
CA GLY A 251 -0.48 -9.32 -30.99
C GLY A 251 -1.09 -9.83 -32.29
N ARG A 252 -1.39 -8.93 -33.23
CA ARG A 252 -1.99 -9.26 -34.52
C ARG A 252 -0.89 -9.52 -35.55
N THR A 253 -0.91 -10.72 -36.14
CA THR A 253 0.08 -11.16 -37.13
C THR A 253 -0.44 -11.10 -38.57
N ASP A 254 -1.74 -10.94 -38.76
CA ASP A 254 -2.41 -10.74 -40.04
C ASP A 254 -2.66 -9.25 -40.33
N LEU A 255 -2.62 -8.88 -41.61
CA LEU A 255 -2.98 -7.54 -42.05
C LEU A 255 -4.48 -7.45 -42.36
N PRO A 256 -5.27 -6.64 -41.64
CA PRO A 256 -6.71 -6.57 -41.87
C PRO A 256 -7.01 -5.97 -43.25
N ALA A 257 -7.85 -6.63 -44.05
CA ALA A 257 -8.24 -6.13 -45.38
C ALA A 257 -8.86 -4.71 -45.32
N GLY A 258 -9.52 -4.38 -44.20
CA GLY A 258 -10.07 -3.07 -43.89
C GLY A 258 -9.07 -1.91 -43.94
N LEU A 259 -7.78 -2.20 -43.72
CA LEU A 259 -6.73 -1.18 -43.66
C LEU A 259 -6.57 -0.41 -44.99
N SER A 260 -6.84 -1.08 -46.11
CA SER A 260 -6.76 -0.49 -47.45
C SER A 260 -7.82 0.58 -47.74
N PHE A 261 -8.92 0.59 -46.97
CA PHE A 261 -9.97 1.60 -47.05
C PHE A 261 -9.70 2.82 -46.16
N SER A 262 -8.63 2.79 -45.37
CA SER A 262 -8.19 3.93 -44.57
C SER A 262 -7.32 4.89 -45.37
N VAL A 263 -6.88 5.99 -44.75
CA VAL A 263 -5.98 6.97 -45.37
C VAL A 263 -4.64 6.39 -45.88
N LEU A 264 -4.26 5.19 -45.45
CA LEU A 264 -3.09 4.48 -45.99
C LEU A 264 -3.27 4.07 -47.46
N GLY A 265 -4.50 3.78 -47.89
CA GLY A 265 -4.79 3.23 -49.21
C GLY A 265 -4.08 1.89 -49.49
N PRO A 266 -4.14 1.39 -50.74
CA PRO A 266 -3.47 0.15 -51.12
C PRO A 266 -1.94 0.21 -50.98
N SER A 267 -1.33 1.35 -51.34
CA SER A 267 0.14 1.53 -51.29
C SER A 267 0.65 1.56 -49.84
N GLY A 268 0.04 2.37 -48.97
CA GLY A 268 0.45 2.45 -47.57
C GLY A 268 0.19 1.13 -46.82
N THR A 269 -0.85 0.39 -47.19
CA THR A 269 -1.11 -0.96 -46.67
C THR A 269 0.02 -1.93 -47.04
N ALA A 270 0.56 -1.85 -48.26
CA ALA A 270 1.73 -2.64 -48.66
C ALA A 270 2.99 -2.25 -47.87
N ASP A 271 3.16 -0.97 -47.55
CA ASP A 271 4.27 -0.50 -46.70
C ASP A 271 4.15 -1.01 -45.26
N VAL A 272 2.94 -1.09 -44.71
CA VAL A 272 2.68 -1.71 -43.39
C VAL A 272 3.06 -3.19 -43.42
N GLN A 273 2.67 -3.93 -44.46
CA GLN A 273 3.06 -5.35 -44.61
C GLN A 273 4.58 -5.50 -44.63
N LYS A 274 5.27 -4.69 -45.42
CA LYS A 274 6.74 -4.71 -45.51
C LYS A 274 7.41 -4.41 -44.17
N ALA A 275 6.84 -3.49 -43.38
CA ALA A 275 7.31 -3.18 -42.03
C ALA A 275 7.08 -4.33 -41.03
N LEU A 276 5.94 -5.03 -41.14
CA LEU A 276 5.67 -6.25 -40.36
C LEU A 276 6.64 -7.37 -40.68
N ASP A 277 6.88 -7.64 -41.97
CA ASP A 277 7.78 -8.70 -42.44
C ASP A 277 9.24 -8.47 -41.98
N LYS A 278 9.65 -7.20 -41.88
CA LYS A 278 11.00 -6.81 -41.43
C LYS A 278 11.19 -6.97 -39.91
N ALA A 279 10.12 -6.95 -39.14
CA ALA A 279 10.21 -7.01 -37.68
C ALA A 279 10.35 -8.46 -37.20
N THR A 280 11.57 -8.83 -36.80
CA THR A 280 11.91 -10.19 -36.36
C THR A 280 11.36 -10.56 -34.97
N SER A 281 10.98 -9.58 -34.16
CA SER A 281 10.39 -9.80 -32.84
C SER A 281 9.53 -8.61 -32.40
N ARG A 282 8.48 -8.89 -31.63
CA ARG A 282 7.64 -7.87 -30.98
C ARG A 282 8.47 -7.16 -29.92
N THR A 283 8.58 -5.83 -30.01
CA THR A 283 9.18 -5.00 -28.95
C THR A 283 8.39 -5.18 -27.65
N ASP A 284 9.10 -5.21 -26.51
CA ASP A 284 8.47 -5.26 -25.19
C ASP A 284 7.33 -4.22 -25.10
N PRO A 285 6.07 -4.65 -24.85
CA PRO A 285 4.94 -3.72 -24.83
C PRO A 285 5.09 -2.61 -23.79
N ALA A 286 5.75 -2.89 -22.65
CA ALA A 286 6.00 -1.88 -21.64
C ALA A 286 7.02 -0.85 -22.12
N GLU A 287 8.10 -1.27 -22.78
CA GLU A 287 9.07 -0.38 -23.43
C GLU A 287 8.42 0.48 -24.54
N TRP A 288 7.59 -0.11 -25.39
CA TRP A 288 6.89 0.61 -26.45
C TRP A 288 5.97 1.70 -25.87
N ARG A 289 5.16 1.37 -24.86
CA ARG A 289 4.30 2.33 -24.15
C ARG A 289 5.12 3.47 -23.56
N ARG A 290 6.21 3.17 -22.85
CA ARG A 290 7.08 4.20 -22.24
C ARG A 290 7.64 5.15 -23.29
N ARG A 291 8.16 4.63 -24.41
CA ARG A 291 8.71 5.44 -25.50
C ARG A 291 7.66 6.35 -26.13
N ARG A 292 6.46 5.80 -26.41
CA ARG A 292 5.36 6.57 -27.00
C ARG A 292 4.79 7.60 -26.02
N GLN A 293 4.70 7.29 -24.74
CA GLN A 293 4.35 8.26 -23.69
C GLN A 293 5.34 9.41 -23.63
N ALA A 294 6.64 9.10 -23.56
CA ALA A 294 7.69 10.12 -23.53
C ALA A 294 7.67 11.00 -24.80
N TRP A 295 7.38 10.42 -25.96
CA TRP A 295 7.24 11.18 -27.20
C TRP A 295 6.05 12.15 -27.18
N MET A 296 4.89 11.71 -26.69
CA MET A 296 3.73 12.59 -26.50
C MET A 296 4.01 13.71 -25.48
N ILE A 297 4.75 13.42 -24.39
CA ILE A 297 5.14 14.45 -23.42
C ILE A 297 6.07 15.48 -24.05
N ARG A 298 7.05 15.06 -24.85
CA ARG A 298 7.90 16.01 -25.61
C ARG A 298 7.08 16.86 -26.59
N ALA A 299 6.02 16.31 -27.17
CA ALA A 299 5.11 17.07 -28.02
C ALA A 299 4.37 18.16 -27.23
N VAL A 300 3.92 17.84 -26.00
CA VAL A 300 3.34 18.81 -25.06
C VAL A 300 4.35 19.91 -24.73
N GLU A 301 5.59 19.55 -24.41
CA GLU A 301 6.68 20.50 -24.14
C GLU A 301 7.03 21.38 -25.36
N ALA A 302 6.83 20.86 -26.57
CA ALA A 302 7.01 21.57 -27.83
C ALA A 302 5.80 22.44 -28.23
N GLY A 303 4.77 22.54 -27.38
CA GLY A 303 3.59 23.38 -27.62
C GLY A 303 2.49 22.71 -28.45
N ALA A 304 2.48 21.37 -28.55
CA ALA A 304 1.43 20.59 -29.22
C ALA A 304 0.65 19.68 -28.24
N PRO A 305 0.06 20.24 -27.15
CA PRO A 305 -0.62 19.47 -26.11
C PRO A 305 -1.90 18.78 -26.60
N TYR A 306 -2.68 19.44 -27.45
CA TYR A 306 -3.91 18.89 -28.00
C TYR A 306 -3.64 17.82 -29.04
N ASP A 307 -2.58 17.95 -29.83
CA ASP A 307 -2.17 16.91 -30.78
C ASP A 307 -1.69 15.65 -30.06
N ALA A 308 -0.94 15.79 -28.96
CA ALA A 308 -0.54 14.67 -28.10
C ALA A 308 -1.75 13.93 -27.53
N ARG A 309 -2.76 14.67 -27.04
CA ARG A 309 -4.03 14.13 -26.55
C ARG A 309 -4.83 13.45 -27.67
N GLU A 310 -4.88 14.07 -28.85
CA GLU A 310 -5.57 13.54 -30.02
C GLU A 310 -4.94 12.25 -30.52
N TYR A 311 -3.61 12.19 -30.58
CA TYR A 311 -2.88 10.97 -30.91
C TYR A 311 -3.19 9.85 -29.91
N LEU A 312 -3.20 10.12 -28.60
CA LEU A 312 -3.53 9.13 -27.58
C LEU A 312 -4.95 8.56 -27.78
N ALA A 313 -5.93 9.44 -28.00
CA ALA A 313 -7.33 9.04 -28.22
C ALA A 313 -7.50 8.25 -29.52
N ALA A 314 -6.94 8.75 -30.63
CA ALA A 314 -7.05 8.11 -31.94
C ALA A 314 -6.30 6.78 -31.99
N MET A 315 -5.13 6.67 -31.35
CA MET A 315 -4.37 5.42 -31.28
C MET A 315 -5.14 4.34 -30.54
N TYR A 316 -5.76 4.68 -29.41
CA TYR A 316 -6.61 3.76 -28.65
C TYR A 316 -7.80 3.27 -29.50
N GLN A 317 -8.50 4.19 -30.16
CA GLN A 317 -9.64 3.88 -31.05
C GLN A 317 -9.22 2.97 -32.21
N VAL A 318 -8.13 3.31 -32.90
CA VAL A 318 -7.59 2.54 -34.02
C VAL A 318 -7.15 1.16 -33.56
N GLY A 319 -6.40 1.07 -32.47
CA GLY A 319 -5.91 -0.20 -31.95
C GLY A 319 -7.04 -1.12 -31.49
N ALA A 320 -8.10 -0.59 -30.86
CA ALA A 320 -9.28 -1.36 -30.51
C ALA A 320 -10.08 -1.82 -31.75
N GLY A 321 -10.20 -0.96 -32.77
CA GLY A 321 -10.79 -1.33 -34.06
C GLY A 321 -10.00 -2.42 -34.77
N LEU A 322 -8.68 -2.23 -34.91
CA LEU A 322 -7.76 -3.21 -35.48
C LEU A 322 -7.68 -4.50 -34.68
N ASN A 323 -7.93 -4.52 -33.37
CA ASN A 323 -7.94 -5.76 -32.59
C ASN A 323 -9.26 -6.53 -32.73
N GLY A 324 -10.36 -5.83 -33.05
CA GLY A 324 -11.69 -6.42 -33.21
C GLY A 324 -12.02 -6.88 -34.63
N LEU A 325 -11.45 -6.23 -35.66
CA LEU A 325 -11.82 -6.46 -37.06
C LEU A 325 -11.64 -7.93 -37.50
N PRO A 326 -12.63 -8.53 -38.21
CA PRO A 326 -13.81 -7.89 -38.83
C PRO A 326 -15.00 -7.67 -37.88
N ASP A 327 -14.92 -8.15 -36.65
CA ASP A 327 -15.97 -8.04 -35.64
C ASP A 327 -15.93 -6.69 -34.91
N LYS A 328 -16.70 -6.59 -33.82
CA LYS A 328 -16.75 -5.40 -32.97
C LYS A 328 -15.37 -5.11 -32.38
N ALA A 329 -15.05 -3.82 -32.25
CA ALA A 329 -13.83 -3.34 -31.63
C ALA A 329 -13.58 -4.00 -30.25
N LYS A 330 -12.33 -4.37 -29.99
CA LYS A 330 -11.91 -5.07 -28.78
C LYS A 330 -10.74 -4.34 -28.15
N ALA A 331 -10.92 -3.80 -26.95
CA ALA A 331 -9.83 -3.14 -26.24
C ALA A 331 -8.65 -4.10 -26.01
N SER A 332 -7.43 -3.56 -26.08
CA SER A 332 -6.20 -4.26 -25.73
C SER A 332 -5.51 -3.51 -24.60
N LYS A 333 -5.22 -4.23 -23.50
CA LYS A 333 -4.50 -3.67 -22.35
C LYS A 333 -3.12 -3.12 -22.73
N GLU A 334 -2.56 -3.62 -23.83
CA GLU A 334 -1.25 -3.18 -24.32
C GLU A 334 -1.24 -1.73 -24.82
N LEU A 335 -2.42 -1.16 -25.08
CA LEU A 335 -2.62 0.21 -25.53
C LEU A 335 -2.93 1.19 -24.38
N TYR A 336 -2.96 0.71 -23.13
CA TYR A 336 -3.32 1.54 -21.97
C TYR A 336 -2.18 2.47 -21.58
N MET A 337 -2.10 3.60 -22.30
CA MET A 337 -1.08 4.64 -22.09
C MET A 337 -1.58 5.84 -21.27
N VAL A 338 -2.88 5.90 -21.00
CA VAL A 338 -3.57 7.05 -20.37
C VAL A 338 -2.95 7.44 -19.04
N ALA A 339 -2.84 6.51 -18.10
CA ALA A 339 -2.33 6.79 -16.75
C ALA A 339 -0.88 7.32 -16.76
N GLY A 340 -0.02 6.77 -17.63
CA GLY A 340 1.37 7.24 -17.74
C GLY A 340 1.50 8.57 -18.49
N PHE A 341 0.63 8.84 -19.47
CA PHE A 341 0.59 10.14 -20.14
C PHE A 341 0.11 11.25 -19.19
N PHE A 342 -0.99 11.04 -18.46
CA PHE A 342 -1.51 12.02 -17.49
C PHE A 342 -0.56 12.26 -16.32
N ARG A 343 0.22 11.26 -15.95
CA ARG A 343 1.33 11.43 -15.00
C ARG A 343 2.41 12.36 -15.54
N GLY A 344 2.83 12.17 -16.79
CA GLY A 344 3.77 13.10 -17.43
C GLY A 344 3.21 14.53 -17.52
N LEU A 345 1.91 14.70 -17.78
CA LEU A 345 1.26 16.01 -17.71
C LEU A 345 1.28 16.60 -16.29
N ARG A 346 1.06 15.78 -15.25
CA ARG A 346 1.17 16.20 -13.85
C ARG A 346 2.59 16.63 -13.49
N ASP A 347 3.59 15.92 -13.99
CA ASP A 347 4.99 16.25 -13.80
C ASP A 347 5.32 17.62 -14.43
N LEU A 348 4.79 17.89 -15.63
CA LEU A 348 4.89 19.21 -16.29
C LEU A 348 4.13 20.32 -15.54
N HIS A 349 2.96 20.03 -14.97
CA HIS A 349 2.18 20.98 -14.17
C HIS A 349 2.88 21.33 -12.85
N SER A 350 3.44 20.32 -12.18
CA SER A 350 4.12 20.47 -10.88
C SER A 350 5.51 21.09 -11.02
N PHE A 351 5.99 21.26 -12.26
CA PHE A 351 7.29 21.84 -12.55
C PHE A 351 7.30 23.37 -12.34
N ARG A 352 7.89 23.81 -11.22
CA ARG A 352 8.34 25.21 -11.05
C ARG A 352 9.67 25.38 -11.78
N PRO A 353 9.81 26.35 -12.70
CA PRO A 353 11.12 26.60 -13.31
C PRO A 353 12.10 27.01 -12.20
N PRO A 354 13.37 26.57 -12.27
CA PRO A 354 14.40 27.09 -11.39
C PRO A 354 14.49 28.60 -11.61
N LYS A 355 14.42 29.38 -10.52
CA LYS A 355 14.68 30.83 -10.58
C LYS A 355 16.05 31.03 -11.23
N ALA A 356 16.11 31.96 -12.19
CA ALA A 356 17.37 32.45 -12.72
C ALA A 356 18.29 32.82 -11.56
N VAL A 357 19.55 32.38 -11.66
CA VAL A 357 20.61 32.57 -10.67
C VAL A 357 20.67 34.03 -10.26
N VAL A 358 20.17 34.32 -9.07
CA VAL A 358 20.55 35.50 -8.29
C VAL A 358 21.03 34.94 -6.97
N GLU A 359 22.31 35.17 -6.68
CA GLU A 359 22.96 34.78 -5.43
C GLU A 359 22.17 35.29 -4.23
N ALA A 360 21.53 34.39 -3.47
CA ALA A 360 21.29 34.46 -2.02
C ALA A 360 20.47 33.26 -1.51
N GLU A 361 21.13 32.46 -0.67
CA GLU A 361 20.70 31.54 0.40
C GLU A 361 19.40 30.71 0.28
N ALA A 362 19.57 29.39 0.28
CA ALA A 362 18.53 28.36 0.26
C ALA A 362 18.00 28.03 1.68
N PRO A 363 16.71 27.66 1.84
CA PRO A 363 16.21 27.04 3.06
C PRO A 363 16.55 25.54 3.11
N ASP A 364 17.13 25.15 4.24
CA ASP A 364 17.79 23.88 4.57
C ASP A 364 16.80 22.76 4.95
N LYS A 365 16.63 21.72 4.10
CA LYS A 365 16.09 20.37 4.45
C LYS A 365 16.53 19.23 3.51
N LEU A 366 17.76 19.26 2.98
CA LEU A 366 18.36 18.10 2.29
C LEU A 366 19.83 18.00 2.71
N ARG A 367 20.09 17.31 3.83
CA ARG A 367 21.44 17.14 4.38
C ARG A 367 22.24 16.14 3.55
N ALA A 368 23.03 16.64 2.62
CA ALA A 368 24.33 16.06 2.29
C ALA A 368 25.36 16.75 3.19
N ASP A 369 25.56 16.23 4.40
CA ASP A 369 26.52 16.83 5.33
C ASP A 369 27.96 16.54 4.89
N VAL A 370 28.81 17.57 4.96
CA VAL A 370 30.25 17.47 4.74
C VAL A 370 30.88 16.72 5.93
N PRO A 371 31.79 15.74 5.72
CA PRO A 371 32.39 14.97 6.80
C PRO A 371 33.19 15.84 7.79
N THR A 372 33.03 15.55 9.09
CA THR A 372 33.77 16.19 10.17
C THR A 372 35.21 15.66 10.23
N ALA A 373 36.18 16.55 10.50
CA ALA A 373 37.58 16.19 10.66
C ALA A 373 37.81 15.59 12.07
N GLY A 374 37.61 14.28 12.22
CA GLY A 374 37.82 13.51 13.46
C GLY A 374 38.28 12.07 13.16
N ASP A 375 38.57 11.27 14.19
CA ASP A 375 38.75 9.81 14.06
C ASP A 375 37.36 9.14 14.21
N PRO A 376 36.75 8.65 13.13
CA PRO A 376 35.38 8.15 13.20
C PRO A 376 35.24 6.92 14.12
N VAL A 377 36.33 6.16 14.33
CA VAL A 377 36.34 5.02 15.25
C VAL A 377 36.34 5.50 16.71
N ALA A 378 36.98 6.63 17.00
CA ALA A 378 36.90 7.27 18.31
C ALA A 378 35.47 7.77 18.58
N ASP A 379 34.86 8.43 17.60
CA ASP A 379 33.48 8.93 17.69
C ASP A 379 32.48 7.79 17.98
N LEU A 380 32.65 6.62 17.33
CA LEU A 380 31.87 5.42 17.63
C LEU A 380 32.03 4.97 19.08
N ASN A 381 33.26 5.00 19.61
CA ASN A 381 33.54 4.53 20.96
C ASN A 381 32.96 5.47 22.02
N GLU A 382 32.91 6.78 21.75
CA GLU A 382 32.33 7.81 22.62
C GLU A 382 30.80 7.76 22.71
N MET A 383 30.12 7.19 21.71
CA MET A 383 28.66 7.03 21.77
C MET A 383 28.24 6.28 23.05
N THR A 384 27.21 6.74 23.73
CA THR A 384 26.68 6.05 24.93
C THR A 384 26.14 4.66 24.56
N GLY A 385 26.47 3.63 25.35
CA GLY A 385 25.94 2.27 25.20
C GLY A 385 26.43 1.52 23.95
N LEU A 386 25.53 0.78 23.29
CA LEU A 386 25.72 0.10 22.00
C LEU A 386 26.87 -0.94 21.96
N GLY A 387 27.21 -1.59 23.08
CA GLY A 387 28.37 -2.50 23.16
C GLY A 387 28.43 -3.56 22.05
N ILE A 388 27.31 -4.24 21.79
CA ILE A 388 27.19 -5.27 20.74
C ILE A 388 27.40 -4.68 19.34
N VAL A 389 26.81 -3.50 19.08
CA VAL A 389 26.94 -2.80 17.79
C VAL A 389 28.38 -2.35 17.58
N LYS A 390 29.01 -1.75 18.60
CA LYS A 390 30.41 -1.32 18.55
C LYS A 390 31.33 -2.50 18.23
N ALA A 391 31.16 -3.62 18.92
CA ALA A 391 31.93 -4.84 18.65
C ALA A 391 31.77 -5.29 17.19
N ARG A 392 30.53 -5.34 16.68
CA ARG A 392 30.26 -5.76 15.30
C ARG A 392 30.84 -4.79 14.26
N VAL A 393 30.77 -3.49 14.53
CA VAL A 393 31.39 -2.47 13.65
C VAL A 393 32.91 -2.57 13.69
N HIS A 394 33.53 -2.79 14.86
CA HIS A 394 34.97 -3.03 14.96
C HIS A 394 35.43 -4.24 14.14
N GLU A 395 34.64 -5.32 14.11
CA GLU A 395 34.90 -6.48 13.23
C GLU A 395 34.88 -6.08 11.75
N LEU A 396 33.86 -5.33 11.30
CA LEU A 396 33.77 -4.83 9.92
C LEU A 396 34.96 -3.92 9.56
N VAL A 397 35.37 -3.05 10.47
CA VAL A 397 36.53 -2.18 10.29
C VAL A 397 37.82 -2.99 10.21
N ALA A 398 37.98 -4.03 11.03
CA ALA A 398 39.13 -4.93 10.97
C ALA A 398 39.19 -5.71 9.65
N GLU A 399 38.05 -6.23 9.18
CA GLU A 399 37.94 -6.91 7.88
C GLU A 399 38.34 -5.97 6.73
N ALA A 400 37.85 -4.74 6.74
CA ALA A 400 38.19 -3.72 5.74
C ALA A 400 39.69 -3.35 5.78
N LYS A 401 40.28 -3.17 6.97
CA LYS A 401 41.73 -2.92 7.14
C LYS A 401 42.57 -4.04 6.54
N VAL A 402 42.23 -5.30 6.84
CA VAL A 402 42.94 -6.46 6.31
C VAL A 402 42.79 -6.58 4.79
N ALA A 403 41.61 -6.26 4.24
CA ALA A 403 41.41 -6.26 2.80
C ALA A 403 42.23 -5.18 2.08
N LYS A 404 42.38 -4.00 2.67
CA LYS A 404 43.28 -2.94 2.16
C LYS A 404 44.72 -3.45 2.08
N LEU A 405 45.24 -4.01 3.19
CA LEU A 405 46.60 -4.56 3.24
C LEU A 405 46.82 -5.67 2.19
N ARG A 406 45.82 -6.54 1.98
CA ARG A 406 45.87 -7.60 0.95
C ARG A 406 45.91 -7.01 -0.47
N ALA A 407 45.12 -5.98 -0.73
CA ALA A 407 45.11 -5.29 -2.02
C ALA A 407 46.46 -4.58 -2.29
N GLU A 408 47.03 -3.91 -1.29
CA GLU A 408 48.36 -3.29 -1.35
C GLU A 408 49.47 -4.32 -1.58
N ALA A 409 49.32 -5.53 -1.03
CA ALA A 409 50.22 -6.66 -1.27
C ALA A 409 50.00 -7.37 -2.63
N GLY A 410 49.11 -6.85 -3.49
CA GLY A 410 48.83 -7.41 -4.81
C GLY A 410 47.95 -8.67 -4.82
N LEU A 411 47.37 -9.06 -3.68
CA LEU A 411 46.45 -10.19 -3.59
C LEU A 411 45.08 -9.79 -4.12
N ARG A 412 44.65 -10.42 -5.22
CA ARG A 412 43.33 -10.20 -5.83
C ARG A 412 42.28 -11.10 -5.19
N LEU A 413 41.90 -10.76 -3.96
CA LEU A 413 40.73 -11.34 -3.30
C LEU A 413 39.50 -10.48 -3.58
N PRO A 414 38.28 -11.05 -3.61
CA PRO A 414 37.05 -10.26 -3.68
C PRO A 414 37.04 -9.23 -2.54
N LYS A 415 36.78 -7.95 -2.84
CA LYS A 415 36.62 -6.92 -1.81
C LYS A 415 35.50 -7.38 -0.85
N PRO A 416 35.70 -7.33 0.49
CA PRO A 416 34.72 -7.80 1.47
C PRO A 416 33.55 -6.82 1.66
N MET A 417 33.42 -5.78 0.81
CA MET A 417 32.36 -4.78 0.96
C MET A 417 31.00 -5.43 0.76
N GLY A 418 30.32 -5.66 1.88
CA GLY A 418 28.98 -6.21 1.93
C GLY A 418 27.97 -5.10 2.21
N HIS A 419 26.78 -5.25 1.63
CA HIS A 419 25.61 -4.50 2.04
C HIS A 419 25.13 -5.01 3.41
N LEU A 420 24.57 -4.11 4.22
CA LEU A 420 24.27 -4.36 5.63
C LEU A 420 22.78 -4.22 5.90
N VAL A 421 22.31 -4.93 6.92
CA VAL A 421 21.00 -4.68 7.54
C VAL A 421 21.19 -4.19 8.97
N PHE A 422 20.58 -3.06 9.29
CA PHE A 422 20.55 -2.50 10.64
C PHE A 422 19.15 -2.71 11.23
N SER A 423 19.02 -3.66 12.15
CA SER A 423 17.74 -3.98 12.80
C SER A 423 17.66 -3.32 14.17
N GLY A 424 16.50 -2.76 14.53
CA GLY A 424 16.27 -2.22 15.88
C GLY A 424 15.24 -1.09 15.88
N ASN A 425 14.71 -0.75 17.05
CA ASN A 425 13.67 0.29 17.20
C ASN A 425 14.17 1.69 16.79
N PRO A 426 13.26 2.65 16.51
CA PRO A 426 13.63 4.03 16.20
C PRO A 426 14.55 4.64 17.28
N GLY A 427 15.48 5.50 16.86
CA GLY A 427 16.34 6.26 17.78
C GLY A 427 17.42 5.46 18.51
N THR A 428 17.72 4.22 18.11
CA THR A 428 18.85 3.42 18.64
C THR A 428 20.22 3.79 18.05
N GLY A 429 20.31 4.81 17.20
CA GLY A 429 21.58 5.29 16.62
C GLY A 429 21.98 4.68 15.27
N LYS A 430 21.07 3.97 14.58
CA LYS A 430 21.31 3.35 13.26
C LYS A 430 21.93 4.30 12.22
N THR A 431 21.30 5.44 11.97
CA THR A 431 21.76 6.42 10.99
C THR A 431 23.11 7.03 11.37
N THR A 432 23.33 7.28 12.67
CA THR A 432 24.61 7.81 13.19
C THR A 432 25.76 6.83 12.96
N VAL A 433 25.55 5.55 13.29
CA VAL A 433 26.56 4.51 13.05
C VAL A 433 26.81 4.28 11.56
N ALA A 434 25.78 4.37 10.72
CA ALA A 434 25.95 4.28 9.26
C ALA A 434 26.83 5.40 8.70
N ARG A 435 26.70 6.61 9.24
CA ARG A 435 27.55 7.76 8.88
C ARG A 435 29.01 7.54 9.26
N ILE A 436 29.25 7.14 10.50
CA ILE A 436 30.59 6.82 10.98
C ILE A 436 31.22 5.74 10.09
N LEU A 437 30.47 4.68 9.76
CA LEU A 437 30.96 3.62 8.90
C LEU A 437 31.32 4.12 7.49
N ALA A 438 30.55 5.07 6.93
CA ALA A 438 30.85 5.69 5.64
C ALA A 438 32.21 6.42 5.66
N GLU A 439 32.50 7.15 6.73
CA GLU A 439 33.77 7.84 6.94
C GLU A 439 34.94 6.86 7.12
N VAL A 440 34.76 5.81 7.94
CA VAL A 440 35.79 4.77 8.11
C VAL A 440 36.11 4.09 6.78
N TYR A 441 35.09 3.71 6.00
CA TYR A 441 35.31 3.07 4.70
C TYR A 441 35.98 3.98 3.69
N ARG A 442 35.73 5.29 3.72
CA ARG A 442 36.49 6.25 2.91
C ARG A 442 37.96 6.27 3.32
N ASP A 443 38.26 6.37 4.61
CA ASP A 443 39.65 6.46 5.10
C ASP A 443 40.45 5.19 4.82
N LEU A 444 39.76 4.05 4.75
CA LEU A 444 40.32 2.77 4.32
C LEU A 444 40.41 2.61 2.79
N GLY A 445 39.97 3.60 2.01
CA GLY A 445 40.01 3.58 0.54
C GLY A 445 39.01 2.63 -0.11
N MET A 446 37.98 2.22 0.65
CA MET A 446 36.91 1.33 0.22
C MET A 446 35.80 2.09 -0.51
N LEU A 447 35.53 3.32 -0.09
CA LEU A 447 34.59 4.26 -0.71
C LEU A 447 35.32 5.52 -1.17
N SER A 448 34.92 6.10 -2.32
CA SER A 448 35.61 7.27 -2.87
C SER A 448 35.33 8.60 -2.15
N SER A 449 34.22 8.73 -1.40
CA SER A 449 33.79 9.98 -0.77
C SER A 449 33.30 9.85 0.67
N GLY A 450 32.73 8.71 1.08
CA GLY A 450 32.28 8.45 2.45
C GLY A 450 31.10 9.29 2.94
N HIS A 451 30.31 9.89 2.04
CA HIS A 451 29.08 10.60 2.40
C HIS A 451 27.92 9.60 2.63
N LEU A 452 26.90 10.03 3.39
CA LEU A 452 25.70 9.26 3.65
C LEU A 452 24.51 9.88 2.90
N VAL A 453 23.77 9.07 2.15
CA VAL A 453 22.46 9.46 1.58
C VAL A 453 21.38 8.67 2.29
N GLU A 454 20.54 9.37 3.06
CA GLU A 454 19.40 8.79 3.77
C GLU A 454 18.12 8.95 2.94
N VAL A 455 17.37 7.86 2.79
CA VAL A 455 16.11 7.80 2.04
C VAL A 455 15.10 6.90 2.73
N GLY A 456 13.81 7.19 2.56
CA GLY A 456 12.71 6.34 2.98
C GLY A 456 11.92 5.78 1.81
N ARG A 457 10.78 5.15 2.12
CA ARG A 457 9.86 4.59 1.11
C ARG A 457 9.41 5.62 0.07
N ALA A 458 9.10 6.85 0.49
CA ALA A 458 8.58 7.88 -0.41
C ALA A 458 9.61 8.37 -1.45
N ASP A 459 10.89 8.29 -1.11
CA ASP A 459 11.99 8.69 -1.99
C ASP A 459 12.28 7.62 -3.05
N LEU A 460 12.14 6.35 -2.67
CA LEU A 460 12.41 5.20 -3.55
C LEU A 460 11.21 4.78 -4.39
N ILE A 461 9.98 4.92 -3.85
CA ILE A 461 8.75 4.48 -4.49
C ILE A 461 7.99 5.69 -5.05
N ALA A 462 7.85 5.73 -6.37
CA ALA A 462 6.91 6.63 -7.01
C ALA A 462 5.48 6.11 -6.83
N SER A 463 4.49 7.00 -6.84
CA SER A 463 3.05 6.65 -6.77
C SER A 463 2.53 5.89 -8.01
N TYR A 464 3.44 5.35 -8.84
CA TYR A 464 3.33 5.40 -10.29
C TYR A 464 4.21 4.33 -10.99
N VAL A 465 3.61 3.47 -11.83
CA VAL A 465 4.25 2.28 -12.43
C VAL A 465 5.38 2.68 -13.38
N GLY A 466 6.60 2.13 -13.21
CA GLY A 466 7.73 2.39 -14.11
C GLY A 466 8.56 3.63 -13.78
N GLN A 467 8.17 4.44 -12.78
CA GLN A 467 8.97 5.57 -12.28
C GLN A 467 9.79 5.20 -11.03
N THR A 468 9.47 4.07 -10.41
CA THR A 468 10.20 3.55 -9.27
C THR A 468 11.65 3.22 -9.63
N ALA A 469 11.88 2.52 -10.75
CA ALA A 469 13.25 2.17 -11.16
C ALA A 469 14.15 3.40 -11.38
N PRO A 470 13.74 4.43 -12.17
CA PRO A 470 14.52 5.66 -12.30
C PRO A 470 14.80 6.39 -10.98
N ARG A 471 13.83 6.45 -10.06
CA ARG A 471 14.04 7.08 -8.74
C ARG A 471 15.07 6.33 -7.90
N VAL A 472 14.98 4.99 -7.88
CA VAL A 472 16.00 4.16 -7.22
C VAL A 472 17.37 4.38 -7.86
N THR A 473 17.45 4.48 -9.19
CA THR A 473 18.70 4.81 -9.89
C THR A 473 19.26 6.16 -9.48
N GLU A 474 18.47 7.23 -9.49
CA GLU A 474 18.90 8.58 -9.10
C GLU A 474 19.41 8.63 -7.66
N VAL A 475 18.68 7.97 -6.75
CA VAL A 475 19.07 7.88 -5.34
C VAL A 475 20.38 7.11 -5.17
N VAL A 476 20.56 6.02 -5.91
CA VAL A 476 21.81 5.24 -5.88
C VAL A 476 22.97 6.04 -6.50
N GLU A 477 22.75 6.72 -7.61
CA GLU A 477 23.75 7.57 -8.27
C GLU A 477 24.25 8.66 -7.32
N ARG A 478 23.34 9.28 -6.56
CA ARG A 478 23.68 10.24 -5.51
C ARG A 478 24.50 9.65 -4.37
N ALA A 479 24.38 8.35 -4.11
CA ALA A 479 25.08 7.64 -3.04
C ALA A 479 26.39 6.98 -3.51
N LEU A 480 26.74 7.07 -4.80
CA LEU A 480 27.98 6.48 -5.32
C LEU A 480 29.20 7.12 -4.67
N GLY A 481 30.12 6.28 -4.19
CA GLY A 481 31.25 6.69 -3.39
C GLY A 481 30.93 6.85 -1.91
N GLY A 482 29.72 6.52 -1.47
CA GLY A 482 29.22 6.67 -0.11
C GLY A 482 28.37 5.49 0.35
N VAL A 483 27.55 5.76 1.36
CA VAL A 483 26.57 4.82 1.92
C VAL A 483 25.15 5.28 1.55
N LEU A 484 24.36 4.39 0.95
CA LEU A 484 22.92 4.57 0.79
C LEU A 484 22.21 3.94 1.99
N PHE A 485 21.61 4.75 2.84
CA PHE A 485 20.83 4.31 4.00
C PHE A 485 19.34 4.37 3.70
N ILE A 486 18.68 3.22 3.74
CA ILE A 486 17.25 3.08 3.47
C ILE A 486 16.53 2.82 4.79
N ASP A 487 15.81 3.82 5.30
CA ASP A 487 15.03 3.67 6.53
C ASP A 487 13.67 2.99 6.26
N GLU A 488 13.21 2.24 7.26
CA GLU A 488 12.02 1.36 7.18
C GLU A 488 11.95 0.54 5.88
N ALA A 489 13.07 -0.08 5.50
CA ALA A 489 13.21 -0.77 4.21
C ALA A 489 12.19 -1.90 3.99
N TYR A 490 11.71 -2.53 5.06
CA TYR A 490 10.62 -3.52 5.00
C TYR A 490 9.32 -2.94 4.45
N ALA A 491 9.08 -1.63 4.61
CA ALA A 491 7.92 -0.97 4.05
C ALA A 491 7.92 -1.05 2.52
N LEU A 492 9.08 -1.19 1.87
CA LEU A 492 9.17 -1.41 0.41
C LEU A 492 8.53 -2.74 -0.04
N PHE A 493 8.26 -3.69 0.87
CA PHE A 493 7.90 -5.08 0.57
C PHE A 493 6.52 -5.55 1.02
N ASN A 494 5.55 -4.64 1.15
CA ASN A 494 4.22 -4.99 1.61
C ASN A 494 3.55 -6.07 0.70
N THR A 495 3.18 -7.22 1.28
CA THR A 495 2.68 -8.45 0.62
C THR A 495 1.30 -8.31 -0.04
N SER A 496 0.67 -7.13 0.09
CA SER A 496 -0.66 -6.77 -0.39
C SER A 496 -0.75 -6.46 -1.91
N GLY A 497 0.21 -6.91 -2.72
CA GLY A 497 0.05 -7.00 -4.17
C GLY A 497 0.24 -5.71 -4.99
N ARG A 498 0.99 -4.71 -4.53
CA ARG A 498 1.38 -3.54 -5.36
C ARG A 498 2.77 -3.72 -6.00
N ASP A 499 2.85 -3.70 -7.32
CA ASP A 499 4.07 -4.00 -8.11
C ASP A 499 5.26 -3.04 -7.88
N PHE A 500 5.02 -1.81 -7.39
CA PHE A 500 6.07 -0.79 -7.21
C PHE A 500 7.15 -1.18 -6.21
N GLY A 501 6.77 -1.82 -5.11
CA GLY A 501 7.74 -2.25 -4.09
C GLY A 501 8.73 -3.28 -4.63
N ARG A 502 8.22 -4.24 -5.42
CA ARG A 502 9.05 -5.25 -6.08
C ARG A 502 9.95 -4.66 -7.15
N GLU A 503 9.46 -3.66 -7.90
CA GLU A 503 10.25 -2.94 -8.90
C GLU A 503 11.44 -2.20 -8.25
N ALA A 504 11.19 -1.42 -7.18
CA ALA A 504 12.24 -0.69 -6.46
C ALA A 504 13.39 -1.60 -6.06
N VAL A 505 13.02 -2.77 -5.55
CA VAL A 505 13.92 -3.77 -5.00
C VAL A 505 14.70 -4.45 -6.10
N ALA A 506 14.04 -4.84 -7.18
CA ALA A 506 14.69 -5.47 -8.31
C ALA A 506 15.77 -4.52 -8.89
N THR A 507 15.43 -3.24 -9.06
CA THR A 507 16.38 -2.22 -9.50
C THR A 507 17.51 -2.02 -8.50
N LEU A 508 17.20 -1.94 -7.20
CA LEU A 508 18.21 -1.78 -6.16
C LEU A 508 19.19 -2.96 -6.14
N ILE A 509 18.72 -4.21 -6.24
CA ILE A 509 19.55 -5.42 -6.32
C ILE A 509 20.50 -5.36 -7.53
N GLN A 510 19.99 -4.91 -8.68
CA GLN A 510 20.80 -4.76 -9.89
C GLN A 510 21.91 -3.71 -9.70
N LEU A 511 21.58 -2.57 -9.09
CA LEU A 511 22.53 -1.47 -8.88
C LEU A 511 23.54 -1.81 -7.77
N MET A 512 23.13 -2.53 -6.73
CA MET A 512 24.01 -3.12 -5.70
C MET A 512 25.09 -4.00 -6.33
N GLU A 513 24.74 -4.84 -7.31
CA GLU A 513 25.74 -5.65 -8.04
C GLU A 513 26.64 -4.78 -8.92
N THR A 514 26.04 -3.85 -9.66
CA THR A 514 26.74 -3.02 -10.65
C THR A 514 27.78 -2.11 -9.99
N HIS A 515 27.46 -1.58 -8.80
CA HIS A 515 28.28 -0.60 -8.09
C HIS A 515 28.91 -1.14 -6.79
N ARG A 516 28.99 -2.47 -6.63
CA ARG A 516 29.53 -3.17 -5.45
C ARG A 516 30.91 -2.72 -4.97
N ASP A 517 31.72 -2.14 -5.86
CA ASP A 517 33.08 -1.70 -5.56
C ASP A 517 33.18 -0.24 -5.08
N ASN A 518 32.06 0.50 -5.06
CA ASN A 518 32.02 1.91 -4.66
C ASN A 518 30.67 2.34 -4.06
N LEU A 519 29.85 1.40 -3.55
CA LEU A 519 28.56 1.67 -2.95
C LEU A 519 28.30 0.68 -1.82
N VAL A 520 27.91 1.18 -0.64
CA VAL A 520 27.40 0.36 0.46
C VAL A 520 25.95 0.73 0.71
N VAL A 521 25.04 -0.24 0.55
CA VAL A 521 23.63 -0.09 0.91
C VAL A 521 23.43 -0.62 2.34
N VAL A 522 22.82 0.19 3.19
CA VAL A 522 22.39 -0.16 4.55
C VAL A 522 20.87 -0.10 4.58
N MET A 523 20.22 -1.24 4.84
CA MET A 523 18.76 -1.30 5.00
C MET A 523 18.41 -1.34 6.48
N ALA A 524 17.61 -0.38 6.94
CA ALA A 524 17.21 -0.26 8.33
C ALA A 524 15.73 -0.55 8.56
N GLY A 525 15.39 -1.09 9.72
CA GLY A 525 14.00 -1.33 10.12
C GLY A 525 13.86 -2.23 11.34
N TYR A 526 12.63 -2.70 11.59
CA TYR A 526 12.35 -3.61 12.70
C TYR A 526 12.92 -5.02 12.44
N PRO A 527 13.42 -5.73 13.48
CA PRO A 527 14.13 -7.00 13.31
C PRO A 527 13.36 -8.07 12.51
N ASN A 528 12.11 -8.33 12.86
CA ASN A 528 11.30 -9.40 12.25
C ASN A 528 10.98 -9.08 10.78
N GLU A 529 10.65 -7.82 10.50
CA GLU A 529 10.27 -7.31 9.20
C GLU A 529 11.48 -7.25 8.25
N MET A 530 12.63 -6.82 8.75
CA MET A 530 13.89 -6.80 8.00
C MET A 530 14.39 -8.20 7.68
N TYR A 531 14.23 -9.13 8.62
CA TYR A 531 14.56 -10.52 8.38
C TYR A 531 13.64 -11.14 7.31
N SER A 532 12.32 -10.99 7.49
CA SER A 532 11.29 -11.48 6.55
C SER A 532 11.52 -10.92 5.14
N LEU A 533 11.88 -9.65 5.06
CA LEU A 533 12.32 -8.97 3.85
C LEU A 533 13.48 -9.72 3.18
N VAL A 534 14.64 -9.85 3.84
CA VAL A 534 15.83 -10.45 3.21
C VAL A 534 15.59 -11.90 2.80
N GLU A 535 14.87 -12.67 3.61
CA GLU A 535 14.58 -14.07 3.30
C GLU A 535 13.58 -14.25 2.15
N SER A 536 12.59 -13.37 2.02
CA SER A 536 11.59 -13.45 0.95
C SER A 536 12.14 -13.14 -0.44
N ASN A 537 13.31 -12.48 -0.54
CA ASN A 537 13.94 -12.11 -1.80
C ASN A 537 15.34 -12.74 -1.97
N PRO A 538 15.47 -13.78 -2.83
CA PRO A 538 16.76 -14.44 -3.09
C PRO A 538 17.89 -13.49 -3.54
N GLY A 539 17.56 -12.42 -4.26
CA GLY A 539 18.53 -11.45 -4.75
C GLY A 539 19.13 -10.60 -3.63
N LEU A 540 18.33 -10.22 -2.63
CA LEU A 540 18.83 -9.57 -1.41
C LEU A 540 19.62 -10.54 -0.55
N LYS A 541 19.08 -11.73 -0.28
CA LYS A 541 19.75 -12.76 0.52
C LYS A 541 21.15 -13.12 0.03
N SER A 542 21.37 -13.13 -1.29
CA SER A 542 22.69 -13.40 -1.86
C SER A 542 23.74 -12.32 -1.60
N ARG A 543 23.30 -11.06 -1.44
CA ARG A 543 24.12 -9.83 -1.43
C ARG A 543 24.27 -9.19 -0.05
N ILE A 544 23.27 -9.38 0.81
CA ILE A 544 23.27 -8.94 2.21
C ILE A 544 23.54 -10.15 3.09
N ARG A 545 24.70 -10.17 3.74
CA ARG A 545 25.13 -11.27 4.63
C ARG A 545 25.38 -10.84 6.06
N THR A 546 25.40 -9.53 6.29
CA THR A 546 25.72 -8.96 7.60
C THR A 546 24.52 -8.22 8.15
N PHE A 547 24.09 -8.67 9.33
CA PHE A 547 23.07 -8.03 10.14
C PHE A 547 23.74 -7.41 11.36
N VAL A 548 23.35 -6.18 11.70
CA VAL A 548 23.79 -5.46 12.89
C VAL A 548 22.54 -5.13 13.69
N ASN A 549 22.41 -5.73 14.88
CA ASN A 549 21.27 -5.52 15.75
C ASN A 549 21.55 -4.38 16.73
N PHE A 550 20.66 -3.39 16.73
CA PHE A 550 20.68 -2.21 17.58
C PHE A 550 19.66 -2.38 18.71
N PRO A 551 20.09 -2.82 19.91
CA PRO A 551 19.19 -2.96 21.04
C PRO A 551 18.69 -1.60 21.51
N ASP A 552 17.56 -1.61 22.23
CA ASP A 552 17.09 -0.43 22.94
C ASP A 552 18.09 -0.01 24.02
N TYR A 553 18.21 1.30 24.22
CA TYR A 553 19.01 1.83 25.32
C TYR A 553 18.34 1.53 26.66
N THR A 554 19.17 1.10 27.61
CA THR A 554 18.77 0.97 29.01
C THR A 554 18.42 2.34 29.62
N ASP A 555 17.71 2.35 30.74
CA ASP A 555 17.35 3.60 31.44
C ASP A 555 18.58 4.43 31.80
N ALA A 556 19.66 3.77 32.21
CA ALA A 556 20.92 4.43 32.54
C ALA A 556 21.55 5.08 31.30
N GLU A 557 21.54 4.38 30.17
CA GLU A 557 22.05 4.91 28.90
C GLU A 557 21.18 6.07 28.37
N LEU A 558 19.85 5.96 28.43
CA LEU A 558 18.95 7.06 28.05
C LEU A 558 19.12 8.29 28.93
N HIS A 559 19.33 8.08 30.23
CA HIS A 559 19.60 9.17 31.16
C HIS A 559 20.95 9.82 30.87
N GLN A 560 21.99 9.04 30.56
CA GLN A 560 23.27 9.60 30.12
C GLN A 560 23.13 10.38 28.80
N ILE A 561 22.35 9.88 27.83
CA ILE A 561 22.03 10.60 26.59
C ILE A 561 21.29 11.92 26.90
N PHE A 562 20.37 11.92 27.88
CA PHE A 562 19.67 13.13 28.31
C PHE A 562 20.63 14.19 28.87
N LEU A 563 21.56 13.78 29.75
CA LEU A 563 22.56 14.68 30.31
C LEU A 563 23.44 15.29 29.21
N GLN A 564 23.91 14.47 28.28
CA GLN A 564 24.70 14.94 27.13
C GLN A 564 23.91 15.90 26.24
N ALA A 565 22.64 15.60 25.96
CA ALA A 565 21.78 16.44 25.13
C ALA A 565 21.48 17.80 25.78
N ALA A 566 21.25 17.81 27.10
CA ALA A 566 21.05 19.05 27.86
C ALA A 566 22.30 19.93 27.87
N GLU A 567 23.47 19.32 28.09
CA GLU A 567 24.75 20.02 28.05
C GLU A 567 25.06 20.61 26.66
N GLN A 568 24.85 19.83 25.59
CA GLN A 568 25.02 20.29 24.21
C GLN A 568 24.06 21.43 23.84
N ALA A 569 22.84 21.42 24.38
CA ALA A 569 21.88 22.51 24.22
C ALA A 569 22.23 23.76 25.05
N GLY A 570 23.27 23.69 25.90
CA GLY A 570 23.72 24.80 26.74
C GLY A 570 22.89 24.97 28.02
N PHE A 571 22.12 23.96 28.41
CA PHE A 571 21.35 23.97 29.66
C PHE A 571 22.21 23.53 30.85
N VAL A 572 21.93 24.14 32.00
CA VAL A 572 22.42 23.73 33.32
C VAL A 572 21.24 23.15 34.08
N LEU A 573 21.38 21.92 34.57
CA LEU A 573 20.32 21.24 35.32
C LEU A 573 20.39 21.66 36.80
N GLY A 574 19.29 22.23 37.31
CA GLY A 574 19.14 22.51 38.74
C GLY A 574 18.88 21.25 39.57
N ASP A 575 18.90 21.42 40.89
CA ASP A 575 18.77 20.30 41.85
C ASP A 575 17.48 19.49 41.65
N GLY A 576 17.62 18.17 41.51
CA GLY A 576 16.51 17.23 41.38
C GLY A 576 15.94 17.07 39.97
N VAL A 577 16.42 17.83 38.98
CA VAL A 577 15.96 17.76 37.58
C VAL A 577 16.42 16.46 36.92
N SER A 578 17.67 16.07 37.16
CA SER A 578 18.27 14.84 36.62
C SER A 578 17.50 13.60 37.07
N GLU A 579 17.15 13.52 38.35
CA GLU A 579 16.41 12.41 38.95
C GLU A 579 14.97 12.34 38.44
N GLN A 580 14.31 13.49 38.26
CA GLN A 580 12.98 13.58 37.68
C GLN A 580 12.97 13.14 36.21
N ALA A 581 13.97 13.56 35.43
CA ALA A 581 14.11 13.15 34.03
C ALA A 581 14.34 11.63 33.92
N LEU A 582 15.20 11.05 34.78
CA LEU A 582 15.38 9.59 34.86
C LEU A 582 14.08 8.89 35.26
N ALA A 583 13.34 9.43 36.22
CA ALA A 583 12.04 8.87 36.64
C ALA A 583 11.01 8.90 35.50
N ALA A 584 10.99 9.97 34.68
CA ALA A 584 10.15 10.05 33.50
C ALA A 584 10.56 9.05 32.42
N LEU A 585 11.87 8.90 32.15
CA LEU A 585 12.39 7.93 31.17
C LEU A 585 12.12 6.47 31.56
N ARG A 586 12.12 6.16 32.87
CA ARG A 586 11.73 4.85 33.40
C ARG A 586 10.26 4.52 33.17
N LYS A 587 9.40 5.53 33.13
CA LYS A 587 7.97 5.38 32.84
C LYS A 587 7.67 5.28 31.34
N ALA A 588 8.64 5.61 30.48
CA ALA A 588 8.46 5.56 29.04
C ALA A 588 8.32 4.10 28.57
N PRO A 589 7.29 3.76 27.77
CA PRO A 589 6.95 2.39 27.39
C PRO A 589 8.02 1.77 26.49
N ARG A 590 8.35 0.48 26.71
CA ARG A 590 9.39 -0.28 25.99
C ARG A 590 8.80 -1.29 25.01
N ALA A 591 7.92 -0.79 24.13
CA ALA A 591 7.23 -1.57 23.11
C ALA A 591 7.96 -1.51 21.75
N PRO A 592 7.61 -2.39 20.78
CA PRO A 592 8.03 -2.23 19.39
C PRO A 592 7.69 -0.82 18.88
N GLY A 593 8.70 -0.11 18.35
CA GLY A 593 8.57 1.30 17.98
C GLY A 593 9.00 2.31 19.04
N PHE A 594 9.53 1.86 20.18
CA PHE A 594 10.08 2.74 21.21
C PHE A 594 11.14 3.70 20.63
N GLY A 595 11.00 5.00 20.91
CA GLY A 595 11.79 6.07 20.29
C GLY A 595 13.24 6.20 20.77
N ASN A 596 13.66 5.53 21.85
CA ASN A 596 15.03 5.58 22.37
C ASN A 596 15.58 7.03 22.51
N ALA A 597 16.68 7.38 21.85
CA ALA A 597 17.23 8.74 21.90
C ALA A 597 16.25 9.81 21.35
N ARG A 598 15.29 9.43 20.49
CA ARG A 598 14.19 10.33 20.08
C ARG A 598 13.28 10.65 21.28
N THR A 599 12.99 9.68 22.14
CA THR A 599 12.23 9.90 23.38
C THR A 599 12.94 10.89 24.30
N VAL A 600 14.27 10.77 24.43
CA VAL A 600 15.09 11.71 25.21
C VAL A 600 15.02 13.12 24.65
N ARG A 601 15.10 13.26 23.32
CA ARG A 601 14.96 14.56 22.65
C ARG A 601 13.58 15.18 22.88
N THR A 602 12.51 14.40 22.72
CA THR A 602 11.13 14.85 23.00
C THR A 602 10.97 15.30 24.45
N LEU A 603 11.56 14.56 25.40
CA LEU A 603 11.57 14.94 26.81
C LEU A 603 12.28 16.29 27.03
N LEU A 604 13.46 16.48 26.45
CA LEU A 604 14.21 17.74 26.59
C LEU A 604 13.47 18.93 25.94
N GLU A 605 12.89 18.75 24.76
CA GLU A 605 12.06 19.77 24.08
C GLU A 605 10.84 20.17 24.94
N ARG A 606 10.23 19.20 25.62
CA ARG A 606 9.12 19.47 26.56
C ARG A 606 9.58 20.26 27.77
N ILE A 607 10.71 19.88 28.37
CA ILE A 607 11.28 20.59 29.52
C ILE A 607 11.61 22.04 29.13
N ALA A 608 12.20 22.26 27.95
CA ALA A 608 12.45 23.60 27.42
C ALA A 608 11.16 24.42 27.21
N THR A 609 10.07 23.75 26.80
CA THR A 609 8.75 24.41 26.67
C THR A 609 8.20 24.85 28.02
N LEU A 610 8.30 24.00 29.05
CA LEU A 610 7.85 24.33 30.41
C LEU A 610 8.70 25.44 31.01
N GLN A 611 10.01 25.42 30.77
CA GLN A 611 10.92 26.51 31.12
C GLN A 611 10.51 27.82 30.44
N ALA A 612 10.17 27.79 29.14
CA ALA A 612 9.71 29.00 28.44
C ALA A 612 8.43 29.60 29.05
N VAL A 613 7.48 28.76 29.47
CA VAL A 613 6.27 29.20 30.18
C VAL A 613 6.65 29.87 31.50
N ARG A 614 7.52 29.27 32.31
CA ARG A 614 8.02 29.87 33.56
C ARG A 614 8.72 31.21 33.30
N LEU A 615 9.59 31.28 32.31
CA LEU A 615 10.35 32.49 31.98
C LEU A 615 9.44 33.61 31.46
N SER A 616 8.34 33.28 30.77
CA SER A 616 7.37 34.27 30.27
C SER A 616 6.63 35.03 31.38
N ALA A 617 6.57 34.46 32.59
CA ALA A 617 5.99 35.10 33.76
C ALA A 617 6.94 36.10 34.44
N LEU A 618 8.20 36.19 34.00
CA LEU A 618 9.20 37.13 34.51
C LEU A 618 9.25 38.38 33.64
N GLU A 619 9.27 39.57 34.25
CA GLU A 619 9.35 40.84 33.50
C GLU A 619 10.69 41.01 32.75
N SER A 620 11.78 40.41 33.23
CA SER A 620 13.12 40.48 32.61
C SER A 620 13.99 39.31 33.07
N PRO A 621 13.89 38.12 32.43
CA PRO A 621 14.68 36.96 32.79
C PRO A 621 16.18 37.18 32.50
N THR A 622 17.04 36.79 33.42
CA THR A 622 18.50 36.84 33.26
C THR A 622 19.02 35.70 32.38
N MET A 623 20.20 35.85 31.77
CA MET A 623 20.84 34.79 30.99
C MET A 623 21.12 33.51 31.79
N GLU A 624 21.35 33.64 33.09
CA GLU A 624 21.50 32.51 34.00
C GLU A 624 20.18 31.75 34.16
N GLN A 625 19.06 32.46 34.34
CA GLN A 625 17.73 31.85 34.41
C GLN A 625 17.30 31.20 33.09
N VAL A 626 17.70 31.78 31.95
CA VAL A 626 17.45 31.19 30.62
C VAL A 626 18.24 29.89 30.42
N ARG A 627 19.44 29.79 30.97
CA ARG A 627 20.28 28.58 30.88
C ARG A 627 19.93 27.50 31.89
N THR A 628 19.30 27.85 33.01
CA THR A 628 19.01 26.89 34.08
C THR A 628 17.63 26.27 33.93
N ILE A 629 17.57 24.94 33.88
CA ILE A 629 16.34 24.16 34.02
C ILE A 629 16.10 23.93 35.51
N GLU A 630 14.93 24.31 36.00
CA GLU A 630 14.56 24.19 37.42
C GLU A 630 13.60 23.03 37.66
N ARG A 631 13.42 22.64 38.92
CA ARG A 631 12.55 21.53 39.32
C ARG A 631 11.09 21.73 38.91
N SER A 632 10.62 22.98 38.82
CA SER A 632 9.28 23.32 38.32
C SER A 632 9.10 22.95 36.85
N ASP A 633 10.18 22.96 36.06
CA ASP A 633 10.15 22.69 34.61
C ASP A 633 10.02 21.19 34.31
N VAL A 634 10.11 20.35 35.34
CA VAL A 634 9.95 18.88 35.28
C VAL A 634 8.85 18.36 36.21
N ALA A 635 8.13 19.24 36.91
CA ALA A 635 7.13 18.84 37.91
C ALA A 635 5.87 18.24 37.28
N ASP A 636 5.46 18.72 36.10
CA ASP A 636 4.24 18.31 35.38
C ASP A 636 4.53 17.39 34.18
N LEU A 637 5.54 16.54 34.29
CA LEU A 637 5.77 15.45 33.34
C LEU A 637 4.75 14.31 33.60
N THR A 638 3.49 14.53 33.24
CA THR A 638 2.40 13.55 33.35
C THR A 638 2.31 12.66 32.11
N ASP A 639 1.79 11.43 32.29
CA ASP A 639 1.66 10.41 31.23
C ASP A 639 0.73 10.83 30.07
N GLU A 640 -0.15 11.82 30.28
CA GLU A 640 -1.05 12.37 29.25
C GLU A 640 -0.37 13.40 28.34
N ASN A 641 0.71 14.05 28.80
CA ASN A 641 1.39 15.15 28.10
C ASN A 641 2.64 14.71 27.31
N LEU A 642 2.97 13.42 27.35
CA LEU A 642 4.01 12.75 26.55
C LEU A 642 3.44 12.23 25.21
N GLY A 643 2.48 12.96 24.63
CA GLY A 643 1.71 12.59 23.43
C GLY A 643 2.57 11.93 22.35
N ASP A 644 2.13 10.74 21.91
CA ASP A 644 2.74 9.82 20.93
C ASP A 644 3.62 8.66 21.44
N LEU A 645 3.57 8.31 22.73
CA LEU A 645 4.06 6.99 23.18
C LEU A 645 2.90 5.98 23.24
N PRO A 646 2.86 4.94 22.37
CA PRO A 646 1.92 3.83 22.52
C PRO A 646 2.17 3.15 23.87
N ARG A 647 1.14 3.11 24.70
CA ARG A 647 1.16 2.48 26.02
C ARG A 647 1.34 0.97 25.84
N HIS A 648 2.27 0.38 26.58
CA HIS A 648 2.22 -1.03 26.91
C HIS A 648 2.30 -1.16 28.42
N GLU A 649 1.32 -1.85 28.99
CA GLU A 649 1.28 -2.19 30.40
C GLU A 649 2.40 -3.20 30.69
N ASP A 650 2.84 -3.30 31.96
CA ASP A 650 3.78 -4.33 32.40
C ASP A 650 3.29 -5.71 31.92
N PRO A 651 4.12 -6.55 31.26
CA PRO A 651 3.67 -7.80 30.68
C PRO A 651 3.06 -8.77 31.71
N ARG A 652 3.44 -8.66 32.99
CA ARG A 652 2.78 -9.42 34.08
C ARG A 652 1.39 -8.87 34.40
N SER A 653 1.24 -7.55 34.35
CA SER A 653 -0.05 -6.87 34.50
C SER A 653 -0.98 -7.23 33.34
N GLU A 654 -0.48 -7.23 32.09
CA GLU A 654 -1.27 -7.66 30.93
C GLU A 654 -1.66 -9.14 31.03
N LEU A 655 -0.73 -10.02 31.43
CA LEU A 655 -1.02 -11.43 31.69
C LEU A 655 -2.10 -11.58 32.77
N THR A 656 -2.04 -10.78 33.83
CA THR A 656 -3.04 -10.80 34.91
C THR A 656 -4.41 -10.35 34.40
N ALA A 657 -4.44 -9.33 33.53
CA ALA A 657 -5.65 -8.75 32.94
C ALA A 657 -6.34 -9.65 31.91
N MET A 658 -5.63 -10.62 31.30
CA MET A 658 -6.25 -11.57 30.37
C MET A 658 -7.43 -12.29 31.03
N THR A 659 -8.55 -12.46 30.33
CA THR A 659 -9.68 -13.22 30.87
C THR A 659 -9.31 -14.69 31.11
N GLY A 660 -9.72 -15.25 32.25
CA GLY A 660 -9.55 -16.67 32.57
C GLY A 660 -8.09 -17.12 32.74
N LEU A 661 -7.75 -18.30 32.23
CA LEU A 661 -6.39 -18.87 32.18
C LEU A 661 -5.68 -18.96 33.54
N THR A 662 -6.41 -19.11 34.65
CA THR A 662 -5.87 -19.08 36.03
C THR A 662 -4.65 -19.99 36.22
N GLU A 663 -4.74 -21.24 35.77
CA GLU A 663 -3.63 -22.22 35.89
C GLU A 663 -2.42 -21.87 35.03
N VAL A 664 -2.65 -21.31 33.83
CA VAL A 664 -1.60 -20.85 32.93
C VAL A 664 -0.88 -19.66 33.54
N LYS A 665 -1.61 -18.67 34.05
CA LYS A 665 -1.05 -17.50 34.73
C LYS A 665 -0.21 -17.89 35.94
N ALA A 666 -0.73 -18.76 36.81
CA ALA A 666 -0.01 -19.26 37.97
C ALA A 666 1.28 -20.00 37.58
N THR A 667 1.23 -20.74 36.47
CA THR A 667 2.41 -21.43 35.93
C THR A 667 3.44 -20.47 35.34
N VAL A 668 3.02 -19.46 34.58
CA VAL A 668 3.93 -18.43 34.05
C VAL A 668 4.58 -17.64 35.18
N GLU A 669 3.84 -17.27 36.23
CA GLU A 669 4.41 -16.61 37.40
C GLU A 669 5.42 -17.50 38.13
N ARG A 670 5.16 -18.81 38.26
CA ARG A 670 6.13 -19.76 38.79
C ARG A 670 7.40 -19.81 37.94
N LEU A 671 7.26 -19.88 36.61
CA LEU A 671 8.40 -19.86 35.69
C LEU A 671 9.20 -18.56 35.81
N ALA A 672 8.53 -17.41 35.91
CA ALA A 672 9.16 -16.11 36.09
C ALA A 672 9.89 -16.00 37.44
N ALA A 673 9.31 -16.55 38.52
CA ALA A 673 9.95 -16.60 39.83
C ALA A 673 11.18 -17.52 39.85
N GLU A 674 11.10 -18.69 39.19
CA GLU A 674 12.23 -19.60 39.03
C GLU A 674 13.37 -18.94 38.23
N ALA A 675 13.03 -18.30 37.11
CA ALA A 675 13.94 -17.50 36.30
C ALA A 675 14.63 -16.39 37.11
N GLN A 676 13.87 -15.62 37.88
CA GLN A 676 14.40 -14.57 38.76
C GLN A 676 15.36 -15.14 39.82
N ALA A 677 15.03 -16.29 40.41
CA ALA A 677 15.90 -16.94 41.39
C ALA A 677 17.24 -17.37 40.76
N ASP A 678 17.23 -17.86 39.53
CA ASP A 678 18.45 -18.23 38.80
C ASP A 678 19.34 -17.02 38.48
N VAL A 679 18.73 -15.90 38.08
CA VAL A 679 19.45 -14.63 37.89
C VAL A 679 20.11 -14.17 39.19
N LEU A 680 19.40 -14.25 40.33
CA LEU A 680 19.95 -13.90 41.64
C LEU A 680 21.10 -14.82 42.06
N ARG A 681 20.98 -16.14 41.84
CA ARG A 681 22.04 -17.11 42.10
C ARG A 681 23.30 -16.83 41.27
N SER A 682 23.12 -16.57 39.98
CA SER A 682 24.21 -16.21 39.06
C SER A 682 24.94 -14.94 39.52
N LYS A 683 24.19 -13.89 39.88
CA LYS A 683 24.75 -12.64 40.46
C LYS A 683 25.51 -12.87 41.77
N ALA A 684 25.10 -13.86 42.56
CA ALA A 684 25.78 -14.26 43.79
C ALA A 684 27.00 -15.19 43.56
N GLY A 685 27.37 -15.47 42.31
CA GLY A 685 28.49 -16.35 41.96
C GLY A 685 28.23 -17.84 42.23
N MET A 686 26.97 -18.24 42.40
CA MET A 686 26.60 -19.65 42.53
C MET A 686 26.65 -20.34 41.16
N PRO A 687 26.95 -21.66 41.11
CA PRO A 687 26.96 -22.39 39.85
C PRO A 687 25.60 -22.30 39.14
N PRO A 688 25.59 -22.11 37.81
CA PRO A 688 24.36 -21.98 37.05
C PRO A 688 23.54 -23.27 37.10
N THR A 689 22.23 -23.12 37.19
CA THR A 689 21.27 -24.22 37.02
C THR A 689 21.19 -24.58 35.54
N GLU A 690 21.54 -25.82 35.18
CA GLU A 690 21.48 -26.32 33.79
C GLU A 690 20.06 -26.68 33.33
N ARG A 691 19.05 -25.90 33.75
CA ARG A 691 17.66 -26.21 33.45
C ARG A 691 17.29 -25.69 32.06
N SER A 692 16.66 -26.54 31.27
CA SER A 692 16.05 -26.12 30.01
C SER A 692 14.81 -25.25 30.26
N ARG A 693 14.69 -24.19 29.47
CA ARG A 693 13.54 -23.27 29.47
C ARG A 693 12.57 -23.51 28.30
N HIS A 694 12.85 -24.49 27.44
CA HIS A 694 11.95 -24.86 26.36
C HIS A 694 10.70 -25.54 26.92
N MET A 695 9.54 -25.31 26.29
CA MET A 695 8.25 -25.78 26.81
C MET A 695 7.26 -26.19 25.73
N VAL A 696 6.18 -26.85 26.15
CA VAL A 696 5.06 -27.28 25.30
C VAL A 696 3.79 -26.54 25.69
N PHE A 697 3.09 -25.99 24.71
CA PHE A 697 1.76 -25.39 24.90
C PHE A 697 0.70 -26.30 24.27
N THR A 698 -0.10 -26.98 25.10
CA THR A 698 -1.20 -27.84 24.63
C THR A 698 -2.55 -27.15 24.78
N GLY A 699 -3.50 -27.45 23.89
CA GLY A 699 -4.89 -27.00 24.02
C GLY A 699 -5.51 -26.61 22.68
N ASN A 700 -6.83 -26.42 22.65
CA ASN A 700 -7.57 -26.14 21.42
C ASN A 700 -7.21 -24.77 20.79
N PRO A 701 -7.48 -24.53 19.51
CA PRO A 701 -7.25 -23.25 18.84
C PRO A 701 -7.96 -22.10 19.55
N GLY A 702 -7.33 -20.92 19.55
CA GLY A 702 -7.92 -19.71 20.10
C GLY A 702 -7.97 -19.65 21.63
N THR A 703 -7.25 -20.51 22.35
CA THR A 703 -7.12 -20.47 23.82
C THR A 703 -6.09 -19.44 24.33
N GLY A 704 -5.36 -18.75 23.45
CA GLY A 704 -4.41 -17.68 23.85
C GLY A 704 -2.94 -18.09 23.91
N LYS A 705 -2.58 -19.28 23.42
CA LYS A 705 -1.20 -19.81 23.36
C LYS A 705 -0.17 -18.80 22.84
N THR A 706 -0.40 -18.24 21.65
CA THR A 706 0.51 -17.28 21.02
C THR A 706 0.66 -15.98 21.83
N THR A 707 -0.44 -15.50 22.39
CA THR A 707 -0.44 -14.29 23.25
C THR A 707 0.41 -14.50 24.49
N VAL A 708 0.22 -15.63 25.20
CA VAL A 708 1.02 -15.95 26.39
C VAL A 708 2.49 -16.18 26.05
N ALA A 709 2.80 -16.77 24.88
CA ALA A 709 4.19 -16.96 24.45
C ALA A 709 4.91 -15.62 24.24
N ARG A 710 4.20 -14.61 23.72
CA ARG A 710 4.72 -13.24 23.57
C ARG A 710 5.00 -12.59 24.92
N LEU A 711 4.03 -12.61 25.82
CA LEU A 711 4.18 -12.05 27.17
C LEU A 711 5.32 -12.73 27.93
N LEU A 712 5.48 -14.04 27.79
CA LEU A 712 6.57 -14.78 28.39
C LEU A 712 7.94 -14.34 27.85
N ALA A 713 8.05 -14.05 26.55
CA ALA A 713 9.27 -13.53 25.95
C ALA A 713 9.68 -12.18 26.56
N GLU A 714 8.70 -11.28 26.74
CA GLU A 714 8.89 -9.98 27.37
C GLU A 714 9.27 -10.09 28.85
N ILE A 715 8.58 -10.97 29.60
CA ILE A 715 8.92 -11.25 31.01
C ILE A 715 10.35 -11.75 31.14
N TYR A 716 10.79 -12.69 30.29
CA TYR A 716 12.15 -13.22 30.36
C TYR A 716 13.23 -12.20 29.95
N ARG A 717 12.90 -11.28 29.04
CA ARG A 717 13.76 -10.13 28.74
C ARG A 717 13.89 -9.20 29.94
N ASP A 718 12.79 -8.88 30.61
CA ASP A 718 12.80 -7.97 31.77
C ASP A 718 13.61 -8.58 32.93
N LEU A 719 13.66 -9.90 33.02
CA LEU A 719 14.52 -10.64 33.96
C LEU A 719 15.99 -10.70 33.52
N GLY A 720 16.33 -10.27 32.29
CA GLY A 720 17.67 -10.30 31.72
C GLY A 720 18.11 -11.69 31.25
N LEU A 721 17.17 -12.61 31.02
CA LEU A 721 17.45 -13.96 30.50
C LEU A 721 17.44 -14.05 28.99
N LEU A 722 16.71 -13.15 28.33
CA LEU A 722 16.66 -13.05 26.88
C LEU A 722 17.16 -11.67 26.48
N GLY A 723 18.03 -11.60 25.46
CA GLY A 723 18.59 -10.32 25.03
C GLY A 723 17.56 -9.32 24.49
N VAL A 724 16.47 -9.80 23.87
CA VAL A 724 15.53 -8.97 23.09
C VAL A 724 14.07 -9.15 23.52
N GLY A 725 13.66 -10.36 23.90
CA GLY A 725 12.29 -10.66 24.34
C GLY A 725 11.23 -10.68 23.24
N HIS A 726 11.62 -10.89 21.98
CA HIS A 726 10.69 -10.98 20.85
C HIS A 726 10.17 -12.41 20.64
N LEU A 727 9.04 -12.52 19.93
CA LEU A 727 8.44 -13.78 19.52
C LEU A 727 8.64 -13.98 18.01
N VAL A 728 9.13 -15.16 17.62
CA VAL A 728 9.19 -15.63 16.23
C VAL A 728 8.20 -16.78 16.08
N GLU A 729 7.15 -16.60 15.28
CA GLU A 729 6.09 -17.59 15.08
C GLU A 729 6.29 -18.35 13.76
N THR A 730 6.10 -19.67 13.78
CA THR A 730 6.13 -20.55 12.60
C THR A 730 5.26 -21.78 12.84
N SER A 731 5.00 -22.61 11.80
CA SER A 731 4.28 -23.88 11.94
C SER A 731 5.18 -25.10 11.72
N GLY A 732 4.83 -26.26 12.29
CA GLY A 732 5.59 -27.49 12.08
C GLY A 732 5.72 -27.87 10.59
N ASN A 733 4.71 -27.57 9.78
CA ASN A 733 4.77 -27.71 8.32
C ASN A 733 5.78 -26.75 7.66
N GLU A 734 5.87 -25.52 8.16
CA GLU A 734 6.86 -24.56 7.67
C GLU A 734 8.29 -24.94 8.04
N LEU A 735 8.54 -25.66 9.12
CA LEU A 735 9.89 -26.14 9.42
C LEU A 735 10.37 -27.21 8.41
N MET A 736 9.45 -27.92 7.75
CA MET A 736 9.80 -28.97 6.79
C MET A 736 10.14 -28.39 5.41
N GLY A 737 11.26 -28.86 4.82
CA GLY A 737 11.65 -28.52 3.46
C GLY A 737 10.81 -29.26 2.40
N GLN A 738 10.66 -28.66 1.21
CA GLN A 738 9.99 -29.31 0.07
C GLN A 738 10.90 -30.31 -0.66
N TYR A 739 12.22 -30.24 -0.42
CA TYR A 739 13.25 -31.06 -1.04
C TYR A 739 14.27 -31.54 0.00
N VAL A 740 14.87 -32.71 -0.25
CA VAL A 740 15.92 -33.31 0.61
C VAL A 740 17.09 -32.33 0.78
N GLY A 741 17.51 -32.13 2.04
CA GLY A 741 18.65 -31.26 2.39
C GLY A 741 18.32 -29.78 2.64
N GLN A 742 17.06 -29.36 2.50
CA GLN A 742 16.65 -27.97 2.77
C GLN A 742 16.12 -27.73 4.19
N THR A 743 15.73 -28.79 4.90
CA THR A 743 15.12 -28.73 6.22
C THR A 743 16.08 -28.19 7.28
N ALA A 744 17.26 -28.79 7.46
CA ALA A 744 18.21 -28.34 8.47
C ALA A 744 18.63 -26.84 8.32
N PRO A 745 18.96 -26.33 7.12
CA PRO A 745 19.22 -24.89 6.94
C PRO A 745 18.02 -23.98 7.22
N LYS A 746 16.80 -24.49 7.11
CA LYS A 746 15.56 -23.73 7.40
C LYS A 746 15.32 -23.62 8.90
N VAL A 747 15.47 -24.74 9.62
CA VAL A 747 15.40 -24.75 11.09
C VAL A 747 16.49 -23.86 11.69
N LYS A 748 17.73 -23.96 11.20
CA LYS A 748 18.83 -23.10 11.66
C LYS A 748 18.52 -21.62 11.53
N ARG A 749 17.97 -21.22 10.39
CA ARG A 749 17.56 -19.84 10.13
C ARG A 749 16.46 -19.35 11.07
N LEU A 750 15.46 -20.17 11.35
CA LEU A 750 14.37 -19.83 12.29
C LEU A 750 14.87 -19.70 13.72
N VAL A 751 15.83 -20.54 14.13
CA VAL A 751 16.48 -20.40 15.42
C VAL A 751 17.35 -19.14 15.47
N GLU A 752 18.15 -18.87 14.44
CA GLU A 752 18.98 -17.65 14.36
C GLU A 752 18.14 -16.36 14.47
N GLN A 753 16.91 -16.35 13.96
CA GLN A 753 15.95 -15.24 14.16
C GLN A 753 15.46 -15.12 15.60
N ALA A 754 15.24 -16.25 16.25
CA ALA A 754 14.66 -16.32 17.58
C ALA A 754 15.69 -16.16 18.71
N LEU A 755 16.99 -16.07 18.38
CA LEU A 755 18.03 -15.75 19.35
C LEU A 755 17.76 -14.39 19.99
N GLY A 756 17.83 -14.32 21.31
CA GLY A 756 17.36 -13.19 22.10
C GLY A 756 15.88 -13.27 22.46
N GLY A 757 15.16 -14.31 22.08
CA GLY A 757 13.69 -14.37 22.12
C GLY A 757 13.10 -15.77 22.25
N VAL A 758 11.84 -15.90 21.82
CA VAL A 758 11.07 -17.16 21.82
C VAL A 758 10.78 -17.61 20.39
N LEU A 759 11.15 -18.84 20.03
CA LEU A 759 10.68 -19.53 18.82
C LEU A 759 9.40 -20.30 19.14
N PHE A 760 8.27 -19.85 18.61
CA PHE A 760 6.96 -20.50 18.76
C PHE A 760 6.61 -21.31 17.51
N ILE A 761 6.43 -22.62 17.69
CA ILE A 761 6.14 -23.57 16.61
C ILE A 761 4.71 -24.09 16.81
N ASP A 762 3.75 -23.56 16.04
CA ASP A 762 2.37 -24.04 16.05
C ASP A 762 2.21 -25.35 15.26
N GLU A 763 1.21 -26.14 15.63
CA GLU A 763 0.96 -27.48 15.08
C GLU A 763 2.23 -28.36 15.04
N ALA A 764 3.06 -28.30 16.09
CA ALA A 764 4.36 -28.96 16.15
C ALA A 764 4.28 -30.48 15.98
N TYR A 765 3.14 -31.11 16.28
CA TYR A 765 2.89 -32.54 16.05
C TYR A 765 3.03 -32.94 14.57
N THR A 766 2.90 -32.01 13.63
CA THR A 766 3.14 -32.26 12.19
C THR A 766 4.59 -32.65 11.89
N LEU A 767 5.54 -32.31 12.77
CA LEU A 767 6.95 -32.75 12.68
C LEU A 767 7.12 -34.26 12.90
N ALA A 768 6.09 -34.95 13.38
CA ALA A 768 6.09 -36.41 13.53
C ALA A 768 5.78 -37.17 12.22
N ASP A 769 5.48 -36.50 11.09
CA ASP A 769 5.11 -37.19 9.84
C ASP A 769 6.26 -38.08 9.31
N ALA A 770 5.91 -39.32 8.94
CA ALA A 770 6.81 -40.43 8.64
C ALA A 770 7.57 -40.33 7.30
N ARG A 771 7.44 -39.21 6.57
CA ARG A 771 8.07 -39.00 5.25
C ARG A 771 9.56 -38.60 5.32
N GLY A 772 10.19 -38.66 6.49
CA GLY A 772 11.64 -38.45 6.70
C GLY A 772 12.06 -36.98 6.89
N TYR A 773 11.29 -36.01 6.41
CA TYR A 773 11.62 -34.58 6.53
C TYR A 773 11.42 -34.03 7.95
N GLY A 774 10.43 -34.51 8.70
CA GLY A 774 10.16 -34.08 10.07
C GLY A 774 11.26 -34.49 11.06
N ALA A 775 11.85 -35.68 10.88
CA ALA A 775 12.94 -36.17 11.72
C ALA A 775 14.21 -35.31 11.58
N ASP A 776 14.55 -34.85 10.38
CA ASP A 776 15.69 -33.96 10.12
C ASP A 776 15.48 -32.57 10.73
N ALA A 777 14.25 -32.04 10.63
CA ALA A 777 13.86 -30.79 11.28
C ALA A 777 14.06 -30.88 12.79
N LEU A 778 13.57 -31.98 13.38
CA LEU A 778 13.59 -32.16 14.82
C LEU A 778 15.01 -32.40 15.36
N ALA A 779 15.81 -33.21 14.67
CA ALA A 779 17.21 -33.43 15.03
C ALA A 779 18.00 -32.11 15.00
N THR A 780 17.77 -31.28 13.98
CA THR A 780 18.41 -29.97 13.87
C THR A 780 17.93 -29.02 14.97
N LEU A 781 16.63 -28.97 15.26
CA LEU A 781 16.05 -28.13 16.29
C LEU A 781 16.60 -28.51 17.68
N ILE A 782 16.64 -29.81 17.99
CA ILE A 782 17.21 -30.34 19.23
C ILE A 782 18.66 -29.92 19.41
N LYS A 783 19.47 -29.99 18.34
CA LYS A 783 20.86 -29.56 18.38
C LYS A 783 20.99 -28.08 18.71
N LEU A 784 20.19 -27.23 18.07
CA LEU A 784 20.27 -25.78 18.24
C LEU A 784 19.71 -25.30 19.58
N MET A 785 18.72 -26.01 20.13
CA MET A 785 18.22 -25.80 21.49
C MET A 785 19.34 -25.96 22.53
N GLU A 786 20.24 -26.92 22.34
CA GLU A 786 21.41 -27.11 23.20
C GLU A 786 22.48 -26.04 22.99
N GLU A 787 22.79 -25.72 21.72
CA GLU A 787 23.83 -24.74 21.37
C GLU A 787 23.48 -23.32 21.86
N HIS A 788 22.19 -22.97 21.90
CA HIS A 788 21.71 -21.61 22.23
C HIS A 788 20.86 -21.54 23.51
N ARG A 789 21.04 -22.49 24.43
CA ARG A 789 20.21 -22.63 25.65
C ARG A 789 20.13 -21.39 26.57
N GLU A 790 21.09 -20.48 26.45
CA GLU A 790 21.21 -19.29 27.29
C GLU A 790 20.40 -18.10 26.76
N ASP A 791 20.08 -18.08 25.46
CA ASP A 791 19.48 -16.93 24.79
C ASP A 791 18.38 -17.33 23.79
N LEU A 792 17.82 -18.54 23.95
CA LEU A 792 16.74 -19.06 23.12
C LEU A 792 15.75 -19.84 23.98
N VAL A 793 14.47 -19.50 23.83
CA VAL A 793 13.37 -20.34 24.32
C VAL A 793 12.59 -20.88 23.13
N VAL A 794 12.18 -22.15 23.20
CA VAL A 794 11.42 -22.81 22.13
C VAL A 794 10.11 -23.28 22.74
N VAL A 795 8.99 -22.90 22.13
CA VAL A 795 7.64 -23.27 22.53
C VAL A 795 7.02 -24.11 21.43
N LEU A 796 6.77 -25.38 21.73
CA LEU A 796 6.08 -26.31 20.83
C LEU A 796 4.58 -26.30 21.13
N ALA A 797 3.75 -25.84 20.20
CA ALA A 797 2.30 -25.71 20.39
C ALA A 797 1.51 -26.71 19.55
N GLY A 798 0.38 -27.19 20.08
CA GLY A 798 -0.54 -28.07 19.35
C GLY A 798 -1.68 -28.63 20.20
N TYR A 799 -2.50 -29.50 19.60
CA TYR A 799 -3.54 -30.24 20.32
C TYR A 799 -2.93 -31.27 21.27
N THR A 800 -3.57 -31.48 22.43
CA THR A 800 -3.06 -32.33 23.51
C THR A 800 -2.72 -33.75 23.02
N GLU A 801 -3.68 -34.45 22.41
CA GLU A 801 -3.48 -35.83 21.94
C GLU A 801 -2.37 -35.97 20.85
N PRO A 802 -2.37 -35.21 19.74
CA PRO A 802 -1.28 -35.25 18.76
C PRO A 802 0.10 -34.91 19.33
N MET A 803 0.19 -33.98 20.28
CA MET A 803 1.45 -33.61 20.91
C MET A 803 2.02 -34.75 21.74
N GLU A 804 1.19 -35.49 22.50
CA GLU A 804 1.65 -36.70 23.20
C GLU A 804 2.30 -37.71 22.24
N GLY A 805 1.72 -37.88 21.05
CA GLY A 805 2.27 -38.70 19.97
C GLY A 805 3.67 -38.26 19.53
N LEU A 806 3.89 -36.96 19.33
CA LEU A 806 5.20 -36.40 18.97
C LEU A 806 6.30 -36.74 20.00
N PHE A 807 5.96 -36.61 21.30
CA PHE A 807 6.88 -36.87 22.40
C PHE A 807 7.13 -38.35 22.66
N LEU A 808 6.20 -39.25 22.30
CA LEU A 808 6.41 -40.69 22.35
C LEU A 808 7.40 -41.15 21.27
N GLN A 809 7.31 -40.57 20.08
CA GLN A 809 8.17 -40.94 18.94
C GLN A 809 9.59 -40.36 19.05
N ASN A 810 9.77 -39.26 19.80
CA ASN A 810 11.05 -38.56 19.91
C ASN A 810 11.48 -38.37 21.37
N PRO A 811 12.04 -39.42 22.02
CA PRO A 811 12.46 -39.36 23.42
C PRO A 811 13.47 -38.22 23.71
N GLY A 812 14.26 -37.83 22.72
CA GLY A 812 15.23 -36.73 22.81
C GLY A 812 14.62 -35.35 23.06
N LEU A 813 13.32 -35.16 22.79
CA LEU A 813 12.59 -33.94 23.16
C LEU A 813 12.19 -33.92 24.63
N ARG A 814 11.83 -35.07 25.22
CA ARG A 814 11.30 -35.14 26.60
C ARG A 814 12.30 -34.62 27.62
N SER A 815 13.60 -34.86 27.42
CA SER A 815 14.64 -34.36 28.32
C SER A 815 14.91 -32.87 28.16
N ARG A 816 14.59 -32.29 26.99
CA ARG A 816 14.90 -30.89 26.62
C ARG A 816 13.72 -29.96 26.75
N VAL A 817 12.51 -30.48 26.79
CA VAL A 817 11.27 -29.70 26.90
C VAL A 817 10.48 -30.24 28.09
N PRO A 818 10.94 -30.00 29.34
CA PRO A 818 10.37 -30.63 30.53
C PRO A 818 9.04 -30.01 30.97
N THR A 819 8.74 -28.80 30.50
CA THR A 819 7.60 -28.00 30.95
C THR A 819 6.47 -28.09 29.94
N THR A 820 5.28 -28.45 30.40
CA THR A 820 4.05 -28.42 29.58
C THR A 820 3.03 -27.49 30.25
N LEU A 821 2.49 -26.54 29.47
CA LEU A 821 1.38 -25.67 29.85
C LEU A 821 0.15 -26.10 29.07
N GLU A 822 -0.88 -26.52 29.79
CA GLU A 822 -2.19 -26.84 29.22
C GLU A 822 -3.09 -25.60 29.23
N PHE A 823 -3.63 -25.26 28.06
CA PHE A 823 -4.54 -24.15 27.86
C PHE A 823 -5.96 -24.69 27.76
N PRO A 824 -6.77 -24.59 28.83
CA PRO A 824 -8.15 -25.06 28.82
C PRO A 824 -9.02 -24.19 27.89
N ASP A 825 -10.13 -24.76 27.44
CA ASP A 825 -11.17 -24.01 26.76
C ASP A 825 -11.79 -22.99 27.72
N TYR A 826 -12.14 -21.81 27.20
CA TYR A 826 -12.79 -20.78 28.01
C TYR A 826 -14.21 -21.22 28.40
N SER A 827 -14.58 -20.90 29.64
CA SER A 827 -15.94 -21.00 30.12
C SER A 827 -16.85 -19.97 29.43
N LEU A 828 -18.17 -20.20 29.47
CA LEU A 828 -19.12 -19.27 28.85
C LEU A 828 -18.99 -17.82 29.39
N PRO A 829 -18.88 -17.59 30.72
CA PRO A 829 -18.63 -16.25 31.26
C PRO A 829 -17.34 -15.63 30.71
N GLU A 830 -16.26 -16.41 30.64
CA GLU A 830 -14.98 -15.94 30.09
C GLU A 830 -15.07 -15.58 28.60
N LEU A 831 -15.81 -16.36 27.79
CA LEU A 831 -16.03 -16.02 26.38
C LEU A 831 -16.85 -14.71 26.23
N GLN A 832 -17.82 -14.46 27.10
CA GLN A 832 -18.58 -13.20 27.15
C GLN A 832 -17.68 -12.03 27.56
N GLU A 833 -16.83 -12.21 28.56
CA GLU A 833 -15.84 -11.22 28.98
C GLU A 833 -14.84 -10.89 27.86
N ILE A 834 -14.38 -11.89 27.09
CA ILE A 834 -13.51 -11.67 25.92
C ILE A 834 -14.26 -10.83 24.87
N PHE A 835 -15.54 -11.08 24.61
CA PHE A 835 -16.34 -10.29 23.68
C PHE A 835 -16.46 -8.83 24.14
N GLN A 836 -16.72 -8.62 25.43
CA GLN A 836 -16.79 -7.29 26.04
C GLN A 836 -15.45 -6.56 25.94
N TYR A 837 -14.35 -7.25 26.24
CA TYR A 837 -13.00 -6.71 26.11
C TYR A 837 -12.70 -6.28 24.66
N LEU A 838 -12.99 -7.13 23.68
CA LEU A 838 -12.79 -6.78 22.26
C LEU A 838 -13.62 -5.57 21.83
N SER A 839 -14.87 -5.50 22.29
CA SER A 839 -15.78 -4.39 22.01
C SER A 839 -15.25 -3.08 22.60
N GLY A 840 -14.88 -3.09 23.89
CA GLY A 840 -14.34 -1.92 24.57
C GLY A 840 -13.01 -1.45 24.00
N LYS A 841 -12.10 -2.39 23.68
CA LYS A 841 -10.81 -2.08 23.04
C LYS A 841 -10.98 -1.43 21.67
N ALA A 842 -11.99 -1.83 20.92
CA ALA A 842 -12.34 -1.25 19.62
C ALA A 842 -13.20 0.03 19.73
N GLY A 843 -13.53 0.48 20.95
CA GLY A 843 -14.27 1.72 21.19
C GLY A 843 -15.80 1.60 21.09
N TYR A 844 -16.34 0.38 21.14
CA TYR A 844 -17.79 0.13 21.10
C TYR A 844 -18.40 0.10 22.51
N LEU A 845 -19.63 0.62 22.60
CA LEU A 845 -20.52 0.53 23.75
C LEU A 845 -21.50 -0.62 23.54
N LEU A 846 -21.76 -1.43 24.56
CA LEU A 846 -22.70 -2.54 24.48
C LEU A 846 -24.02 -2.14 25.13
N ALA A 847 -25.11 -2.17 24.36
CA ALA A 847 -26.45 -1.97 24.89
C ALA A 847 -26.91 -3.19 25.71
N ASP A 848 -27.91 -2.96 26.57
CA ASP A 848 -28.54 -4.02 27.37
C ASP A 848 -29.06 -5.16 26.47
N GLY A 849 -28.74 -6.41 26.84
CA GLY A 849 -29.16 -7.61 26.10
C GLY A 849 -28.15 -8.15 25.08
N VAL A 850 -27.08 -7.41 24.73
CA VAL A 850 -26.07 -7.87 23.77
C VAL A 850 -25.27 -9.04 24.33
N VAL A 851 -24.80 -8.90 25.57
CA VAL A 851 -23.96 -9.90 26.24
C VAL A 851 -24.72 -11.21 26.44
N GLU A 852 -26.00 -11.14 26.81
CA GLU A 852 -26.89 -12.30 26.98
C GLU A 852 -27.12 -13.02 25.64
N ARG A 853 -27.29 -12.25 24.56
CA ARG A 853 -27.50 -12.81 23.22
C ARG A 853 -26.23 -13.45 22.66
N VAL A 854 -25.09 -12.80 22.83
CA VAL A 854 -23.77 -13.36 22.52
C VAL A 854 -23.53 -14.64 23.32
N GLY A 855 -23.79 -14.62 24.63
CA GLY A 855 -23.70 -15.80 25.49
C GLY A 855 -24.57 -16.95 25.01
N SER A 856 -25.83 -16.66 24.66
CA SER A 856 -26.76 -17.68 24.13
C SER A 856 -26.26 -18.33 22.83
N LEU A 857 -25.56 -17.59 21.97
CA LEU A 857 -24.95 -18.14 20.75
C LEU A 857 -23.69 -18.95 21.05
N LEU A 858 -22.82 -18.42 21.91
CA LEU A 858 -21.57 -19.08 22.32
C LEU A 858 -21.83 -20.40 23.04
N ASP A 859 -22.86 -20.46 23.88
CA ASP A 859 -23.27 -21.68 24.59
C ASP A 859 -23.71 -22.79 23.63
N ARG A 860 -24.32 -22.44 22.50
CA ARG A 860 -24.71 -23.42 21.48
C ARG A 860 -23.52 -23.96 20.70
N ILE A 861 -22.51 -23.13 20.41
CA ILE A 861 -21.38 -23.52 19.55
C ILE A 861 -20.21 -24.13 20.33
N ARG A 862 -20.08 -23.87 21.64
CA ARG A 862 -18.96 -24.37 22.46
C ARG A 862 -18.93 -25.89 22.64
N HIS A 863 -20.04 -26.57 22.35
CA HIS A 863 -20.15 -28.03 22.38
C HIS A 863 -19.87 -28.70 21.03
N MET A 864 -19.52 -27.92 19.99
CA MET A 864 -19.21 -28.44 18.67
C MET A 864 -17.75 -28.90 18.58
N ALA A 865 -17.49 -29.89 17.72
CA ALA A 865 -16.15 -30.45 17.51
C ALA A 865 -15.11 -29.44 16.99
N GLU A 866 -15.55 -28.39 16.28
CA GLU A 866 -14.68 -27.33 15.71
C GLU A 866 -14.82 -25.99 16.44
N PHE A 867 -14.94 -26.02 17.78
CA PHE A 867 -14.97 -24.80 18.57
C PHE A 867 -13.56 -24.17 18.69
N GLY A 868 -13.46 -22.91 18.31
CA GLY A 868 -12.21 -22.15 18.21
C GLY A 868 -12.01 -21.12 19.34
N ASN A 869 -12.73 -21.23 20.46
CA ASN A 869 -12.55 -20.38 21.64
C ASN A 869 -12.55 -18.87 21.30
N GLY A 870 -11.53 -18.11 21.72
CA GLY A 870 -11.41 -16.68 21.44
C GLY A 870 -11.36 -16.33 19.96
N ARG A 871 -10.99 -17.27 19.07
CA ARG A 871 -11.08 -17.07 17.60
C ARG A 871 -12.54 -16.97 17.17
N ASP A 872 -13.41 -17.82 17.69
CA ASP A 872 -14.86 -17.74 17.41
C ASP A 872 -15.48 -16.47 18.01
N VAL A 873 -15.05 -16.06 19.20
CA VAL A 873 -15.52 -14.81 19.83
C VAL A 873 -15.12 -13.59 18.98
N ARG A 874 -13.88 -13.55 18.47
CA ARG A 874 -13.43 -12.50 17.55
C ARG A 874 -14.26 -12.49 16.27
N ASN A 875 -14.46 -13.64 15.66
CA ASN A 875 -15.26 -13.75 14.44
C ASN A 875 -16.72 -13.30 14.67
N LEU A 876 -17.30 -13.63 15.83
CA LEU A 876 -18.64 -13.19 16.21
C LEU A 876 -18.70 -11.67 16.46
N PHE A 877 -17.66 -11.10 17.07
CA PHE A 877 -17.54 -9.65 17.24
C PHE A 877 -17.48 -8.93 15.88
N GLU A 878 -16.61 -9.38 14.97
CA GLU A 878 -16.51 -8.83 13.61
C GLU A 878 -17.84 -8.93 12.84
N ALA A 879 -18.54 -10.06 12.97
CA ALA A 879 -19.86 -10.21 12.38
C ALA A 879 -20.90 -9.26 13.00
N THR A 880 -20.85 -9.06 14.32
CA THR A 880 -21.74 -8.12 15.03
C THR A 880 -21.50 -6.68 14.57
N VAL A 881 -20.23 -6.28 14.41
CA VAL A 881 -19.86 -4.97 13.84
C VAL A 881 -20.34 -4.84 12.39
N SER A 882 -20.27 -5.91 11.60
CA SER A 882 -20.76 -5.89 10.22
C SER A 882 -22.28 -5.67 10.15
N GLU A 883 -23.07 -6.30 11.02
CA GLU A 883 -24.53 -6.08 11.08
C GLU A 883 -24.85 -4.67 11.61
N GLN A 884 -24.07 -4.17 12.58
CA GLN A 884 -24.17 -2.79 13.05
C GLN A 884 -23.91 -1.79 11.92
N ALA A 885 -22.93 -2.04 11.05
CA ALA A 885 -22.64 -1.20 9.88
C ALA A 885 -23.85 -1.08 8.94
N VAL A 886 -24.62 -2.16 8.77
CA VAL A 886 -25.88 -2.13 8.00
C VAL A 886 -26.93 -1.28 8.70
N ARG A 887 -27.08 -1.42 10.03
CA ARG A 887 -28.04 -0.63 10.81
C ARG A 887 -27.71 0.87 10.79
N ILE A 888 -26.46 1.26 11.02
CA ILE A 888 -26.05 2.67 11.03
C ILE A 888 -26.14 3.29 9.64
N GLY A 889 -25.91 2.51 8.57
CA GLY A 889 -26.08 2.96 7.19
C GLY A 889 -27.52 3.35 6.85
N ALA A 890 -28.50 2.91 7.64
CA ALA A 890 -29.91 3.28 7.51
C ALA A 890 -30.31 4.49 8.38
N LEU A 891 -29.42 5.02 9.23
CA LEU A 891 -29.70 6.19 10.09
C LEU A 891 -29.45 7.50 9.33
N THR A 892 -30.25 8.52 9.60
CA THR A 892 -30.03 9.89 9.11
C THR A 892 -29.38 10.71 10.21
N ASP A 893 -28.16 11.19 9.96
CA ASP A 893 -27.33 11.98 10.90
C ASP A 893 -27.12 11.32 12.30
N PRO A 894 -26.50 10.12 12.35
CA PRO A 894 -26.28 9.41 13.60
C PRO A 894 -25.26 10.14 14.50
N SER A 895 -25.58 10.23 15.79
CA SER A 895 -24.65 10.71 16.81
C SER A 895 -23.45 9.78 16.99
N VAL A 896 -22.35 10.30 17.54
CA VAL A 896 -21.14 9.53 17.85
C VAL A 896 -21.44 8.32 18.76
N ASP A 897 -22.38 8.46 19.69
CA ASP A 897 -22.78 7.36 20.58
C ASP A 897 -23.55 6.27 19.80
N GLN A 898 -24.41 6.66 18.86
CA GLN A 898 -25.11 5.69 17.99
C GLN A 898 -24.17 4.95 17.03
N LEU A 899 -23.07 5.58 16.63
CA LEU A 899 -22.01 4.94 15.85
C LEU A 899 -21.17 3.96 16.66
N ARG A 900 -21.09 4.16 17.98
CA ARG A 900 -20.32 3.31 18.90
C ARG A 900 -21.17 2.23 19.56
N GLU A 901 -22.49 2.36 19.57
CA GLU A 901 -23.38 1.40 20.24
C GLU A 901 -23.62 0.14 19.39
N LEU A 902 -23.37 -1.03 19.99
CA LEU A 902 -23.82 -2.34 19.52
C LEU A 902 -25.09 -2.71 20.27
N THR A 903 -26.11 -3.15 19.53
CA THR A 903 -27.44 -3.50 20.04
C THR A 903 -27.72 -4.99 19.87
N PRO A 904 -28.69 -5.58 20.58
CA PRO A 904 -29.02 -7.00 20.42
C PRO A 904 -29.44 -7.38 19.00
N ALA A 905 -29.92 -6.42 18.20
CA ALA A 905 -30.28 -6.63 16.80
C ALA A 905 -29.05 -6.87 15.91
N ASP A 906 -27.90 -6.31 16.29
CA ASP A 906 -26.64 -6.44 15.54
C ASP A 906 -25.99 -7.82 15.77
N VAL A 907 -26.43 -8.58 16.77
CA VAL A 907 -25.89 -9.93 17.03
C VAL A 907 -26.56 -10.93 16.07
N PRO A 908 -25.81 -11.52 15.11
CA PRO A 908 -26.37 -12.32 14.03
C PRO A 908 -27.07 -13.57 14.55
N ALA A 909 -28.37 -13.69 14.27
CA ALA A 909 -29.21 -14.80 14.75
C ALA A 909 -28.87 -16.16 14.09
N ASP A 910 -28.26 -16.13 12.89
CA ASP A 910 -27.95 -17.28 12.05
C ASP A 910 -26.46 -17.69 12.09
N TRP A 911 -25.69 -17.16 13.06
CA TRP A 911 -24.25 -17.41 13.19
C TRP A 911 -23.86 -18.89 13.10
N GLN A 912 -24.67 -19.76 13.71
CA GLN A 912 -24.46 -21.20 13.70
C GLN A 912 -24.53 -21.79 12.28
N ALA A 913 -25.47 -21.33 11.45
CA ALA A 913 -25.61 -21.77 10.06
C ALA A 913 -24.50 -21.19 9.17
N LYS A 914 -24.12 -19.91 9.39
CA LYS A 914 -23.00 -19.26 8.70
C LYS A 914 -21.66 -19.97 8.98
N LYS A 915 -21.43 -20.40 10.23
CA LYS A 915 -20.25 -21.19 10.62
C LYS A 915 -20.26 -22.58 9.98
N ALA A 916 -21.39 -23.30 10.05
CA ALA A 916 -21.52 -24.64 9.46
C ALA A 916 -21.38 -24.65 7.92
N ALA A 917 -21.72 -23.55 7.25
CA ALA A 917 -21.56 -23.40 5.80
C ALA A 917 -20.13 -23.01 5.35
N GLY A 918 -19.19 -22.80 6.28
CA GLY A 918 -17.85 -22.29 5.98
C GLY A 918 -17.84 -20.89 5.36
N ALA A 919 -18.93 -20.14 5.51
CA ALA A 919 -19.13 -18.80 4.94
C ALA A 919 -18.51 -17.68 5.82
N VAL A 920 -17.91 -18.04 6.95
CA VAL A 920 -17.25 -17.12 7.87
C VAL A 920 -15.74 -17.21 7.65
N GLY A 921 -15.25 -16.25 6.89
CA GLY A 921 -13.83 -16.06 6.57
C GLY A 921 -13.73 -15.32 5.24
N PHE A 922 -12.92 -14.27 5.17
CA PHE A 922 -12.54 -13.67 3.90
C PHE A 922 -11.95 -14.76 3.00
N GLN A 923 -12.74 -15.27 2.06
CA GLN A 923 -12.23 -16.08 0.98
C GLN A 923 -11.37 -15.16 0.11
N VAL A 924 -10.05 -15.22 0.33
CA VAL A 924 -9.07 -14.84 -0.67
C VAL A 924 -9.38 -15.69 -1.90
N ARG A 925 -10.06 -15.11 -2.89
CA ARG A 925 -10.29 -15.75 -4.17
C ARG A 925 -8.92 -16.06 -4.78
N LYS A 926 -8.70 -17.34 -5.07
CA LYS A 926 -7.53 -17.88 -5.77
C LYS A 926 -7.27 -17.18 -7.10
#